data_AF-A0A6P2EHF5-F1
#
_entry.id   AF-A0A6P2EHF5-F1
#
_cell.length_a   1.000
_cell.length_b   1.000
_cell.length_c   1.000
_cell.angle_alpha   90.00
_cell.angle_beta   90.00
_cell.angle_gamma   90.00
#
_symmetry.space_group_name_H-M   'P 1'
#
loop_
_entity.id
_entity.type
_entity.pdbx_description
1 polymer ?
#
loop_
_entity_poly.entity_id
_entity_poly.type
_entity_poly.pdbx_seq_one_letter_code
_entity_poly.pdbx_strand_id
1 'polypeptide(L)'
;MVEIELDGKKVEVTEGSMVMHAADKAGTYIPHFCYHKKLSIAANCRMCLVDVEKAPKPMPACATPVTQGMIVRTKSDKAIKAQQSVMEFLLINHPLDCPICDQGGECQLQDLAVGYGGSSSRYEEEKRVVFHKDVGPLISMEEMSRCIHCTRCVRFGQEVAGVMELGMTQRGEHSEIETFLGDSVDSELSGNMIDICPVGALTSKPFRYSARTWELSRRKSVSPHDSTGANLIVQVKNNRVMRVVPLENEDVNECWIADRDRFSYEALNGPERLTQPMLKQGGQWQQVDWQTALEYVANGLKQIKADHGAHSIGTLASPHSTLEELHLAKLLMQGLGSANIDHRLRHAEFRAFEGVRWLGTSIASLSQLQRVLVIGSNLRKDHPLFAQRIRQAVRKGGALSAITSPELLADDEAWAMSVANAVRVPAHDWIDALAEIAGAIAATTGAAAPIARSAEAGDQAKAIAASLLGGERKAILLGNAAAHHAEAGALLALANWIGAQTGASVGYLTEAANTVGAQLVGALPMDAGLNAGEMLSGALKAVLLLNTEPVFDSAAGTQAADALTHAQMVVTLSPFKANLEFSDVLLPIAPFSETPGSFVNAEGRVQGFHAVVKPLGETRPAWKVLRVLANLLGLPGFSFESAADVQADIGLDQGLLPAVRLSNATAVRPGSERAAPAAAPVVASIYQLDSIVRRAPSLQLTADARAAYAGAAQEVLA
;
A
#
# COMPACT_ATOMS: atom_id res chain seq x y z
N MET A 1 18.01 26.96 -18.92
CA MET A 1 18.77 26.82 -17.65
C MET A 1 19.14 28.22 -17.20
N VAL A 2 19.11 28.47 -15.89
CA VAL A 2 19.45 29.75 -15.26
C VAL A 2 20.64 29.51 -14.33
N GLU A 3 21.71 30.29 -14.48
CA GLU A 3 22.88 30.25 -13.60
C GLU A 3 22.74 31.30 -12.49
N ILE A 4 22.95 30.88 -11.25
CA ILE A 4 23.04 31.75 -10.06
C ILE A 4 24.36 31.51 -9.32
N GLU A 5 24.76 32.46 -8.48
CA GLU A 5 25.82 32.30 -7.50
C GLU A 5 25.20 32.11 -6.11
N LEU A 6 25.46 30.98 -5.46
CA LEU A 6 24.98 30.63 -4.12
C LEU A 6 26.18 30.41 -3.20
N ASP A 7 26.37 31.30 -2.22
CA ASP A 7 27.52 31.32 -1.31
C ASP A 7 28.88 31.21 -2.05
N GLY A 8 29.02 31.93 -3.16
CA GLY A 8 30.22 31.95 -4.00
C GLY A 8 30.32 30.78 -4.99
N LYS A 9 29.36 29.84 -4.99
CA LYS A 9 29.34 28.70 -5.92
C LYS A 9 28.34 28.95 -7.05
N LYS A 10 28.78 28.73 -8.29
CA LYS A 10 27.87 28.76 -9.45
C LYS A 10 27.00 27.51 -9.48
N VAL A 11 25.70 27.70 -9.68
CA VAL A 11 24.70 26.64 -9.72
C VAL A 11 23.74 26.93 -10.86
N GLU A 12 23.57 25.95 -11.76
CA GLU A 12 22.59 26.04 -12.82
C GLU A 12 21.32 25.27 -12.47
N VAL A 13 20.15 25.86 -12.64
CA VAL A 13 18.85 25.20 -12.42
C VAL A 13 17.88 25.46 -13.58
N THR A 14 16.81 24.69 -13.64
CA THR A 14 15.74 24.90 -14.62
C THR A 14 15.07 26.26 -14.37
N GLU A 15 14.70 26.96 -15.44
CA GLU A 15 13.93 28.20 -15.36
C GLU A 15 12.61 27.99 -14.61
N GLY A 16 12.20 28.97 -13.80
CA GLY A 16 11.04 28.84 -12.90
C GLY A 16 11.33 28.14 -11.56
N SER A 17 12.56 27.66 -11.33
CA SER A 17 12.97 27.12 -10.03
C SER A 17 13.03 28.21 -8.95
N MET A 18 12.86 27.79 -7.69
CA MET A 18 13.05 28.66 -6.53
C MET A 18 14.51 28.59 -6.05
N VAL A 19 14.94 29.59 -5.27
CA VAL A 19 16.27 29.58 -4.62
C VAL A 19 16.48 28.31 -3.80
N MET A 20 15.43 27.78 -3.16
CA MET A 20 15.49 26.50 -2.43
C MET A 20 15.93 25.33 -3.32
N HIS A 21 15.44 25.24 -4.56
CA HIS A 21 15.84 24.15 -5.48
C HIS A 21 17.30 24.28 -5.90
N ALA A 22 17.80 25.52 -6.06
CA ALA A 22 19.21 25.75 -6.33
C ALA A 22 20.09 25.39 -5.13
N ALA A 23 19.62 25.67 -3.91
CA ALA A 23 20.29 25.28 -2.69
C ALA A 23 20.38 23.75 -2.55
N ASP A 24 19.27 23.03 -2.78
CA ASP A 24 19.22 21.57 -2.79
C ASP A 24 20.19 20.98 -3.82
N LYS A 25 20.19 21.51 -5.06
CA LYS A 25 21.13 21.08 -6.11
C LYS A 25 22.60 21.35 -5.75
N ALA A 26 22.87 22.42 -5.00
CA ALA A 26 24.21 22.78 -4.54
C ALA A 26 24.65 22.05 -3.26
N GLY A 27 23.80 21.20 -2.68
CA GLY A 27 24.04 20.57 -1.38
C GLY A 27 24.11 21.57 -0.23
N THR A 28 23.46 22.73 -0.36
CA THR A 28 23.43 23.78 0.66
C THR A 28 22.11 23.74 1.41
N TYR A 29 22.17 23.42 2.71
CA TYR A 29 20.99 23.39 3.55
C TYR A 29 20.52 24.79 3.92
N ILE A 30 19.24 25.10 3.66
CA ILE A 30 18.57 26.31 4.11
C ILE A 30 17.51 25.91 5.16
N PRO A 31 17.50 26.50 6.37
CA PRO A 31 16.56 26.12 7.42
C PRO A 31 15.12 26.45 7.03
N HIS A 32 14.17 25.53 7.27
CA HIS A 32 12.78 25.71 6.86
C HIS A 32 11.81 24.87 7.69
N PHE A 33 10.58 25.37 7.88
CA PHE A 33 9.51 24.63 8.56
C PHE A 33 8.28 24.36 7.70
N CYS A 34 7.84 25.33 6.87
CA CYS A 34 6.64 25.14 6.06
C CYS A 34 6.95 24.53 4.68
N TYR A 35 8.16 24.71 4.17
CA TYR A 35 8.55 24.13 2.87
C TYR A 35 8.60 22.61 2.98
N HIS A 36 8.05 21.91 2.00
CA HIS A 36 8.18 20.47 1.84
C HIS A 36 8.18 20.21 0.33
N LYS A 37 9.13 19.42 -0.17
CA LYS A 37 9.35 19.22 -1.61
C LYS A 37 8.15 18.65 -2.39
N LYS A 38 7.21 18.00 -1.68
CA LYS A 38 5.98 17.42 -2.25
C LYS A 38 4.69 18.22 -1.95
N LEU A 39 4.81 19.41 -1.34
CA LEU A 39 3.65 20.28 -1.06
C LEU A 39 3.82 21.64 -1.74
N SER A 40 2.72 22.34 -1.97
CA SER A 40 2.74 23.71 -2.49
C SER A 40 3.54 24.65 -1.59
N ILE A 41 4.06 25.74 -2.15
CA ILE A 41 4.86 26.71 -1.39
C ILE A 41 3.94 27.62 -0.57
N ALA A 42 4.07 27.59 0.76
CA ALA A 42 3.27 28.44 1.66
C ALA A 42 4.00 29.72 2.13
N ALA A 43 5.31 29.64 2.35
CA ALA A 43 6.16 30.74 2.84
C ALA A 43 5.69 31.44 4.15
N ASN A 44 4.85 30.80 4.97
CA ASN A 44 4.31 31.39 6.21
C ASN A 44 5.30 31.37 7.39
N CYS A 45 6.20 30.36 7.49
CA CYS A 45 7.13 30.25 8.62
C CYS A 45 8.31 31.23 8.57
N ARG A 46 8.66 31.76 7.40
CA ARG A 46 9.82 32.66 7.17
C ARG A 46 11.20 32.16 7.64
N MET A 47 11.37 30.89 8.02
CA MET A 47 12.68 30.40 8.49
C MET A 47 13.74 30.36 7.39
N CYS A 48 13.34 30.24 6.13
CA CYS A 48 14.25 30.15 4.97
C CYS A 48 14.71 31.51 4.41
N LEU A 49 14.73 32.57 5.22
CA LEU A 49 15.15 33.89 4.77
C LEU A 49 16.65 33.88 4.44
N VAL A 50 16.98 34.32 3.23
CA VAL A 50 18.35 34.46 2.71
C VAL A 50 18.58 35.86 2.17
N ASP A 51 19.84 36.25 2.02
CA ASP A 51 20.19 37.56 1.49
C ASP A 51 20.44 37.48 -0.01
N VAL A 52 19.53 38.06 -0.78
CA VAL A 52 19.65 38.17 -2.23
C VAL A 52 20.24 39.53 -2.56
N GLU A 53 21.27 39.58 -3.38
CA GLU A 53 21.92 40.83 -3.75
C GLU A 53 20.92 41.81 -4.39
N LYS A 54 21.06 43.10 -4.06
CA LYS A 54 20.17 44.19 -4.48
C LYS A 54 18.74 44.11 -3.91
N ALA A 55 18.38 43.07 -3.15
CA ALA A 55 17.13 43.03 -2.41
C ALA A 55 17.26 43.79 -1.07
N PRO A 56 16.38 44.77 -0.77
CA PRO A 56 16.50 45.59 0.44
C PRO A 56 16.22 44.81 1.72
N LYS A 57 15.51 43.68 1.63
CA LYS A 57 15.14 42.81 2.75
C LYS A 57 15.59 41.37 2.50
N PRO A 58 15.77 40.55 3.54
CA PRO A 58 15.94 39.10 3.36
C PRO A 58 14.74 38.53 2.62
N MET A 59 14.99 37.59 1.70
CA MET A 59 13.99 37.01 0.82
C MET A 59 13.74 35.53 1.17
N PRO A 60 12.49 35.04 1.12
CA PRO A 60 12.21 33.64 1.44
C PRO A 60 12.72 32.73 0.32
N ALA A 61 13.71 31.88 0.60
CA ALA A 61 14.30 31.00 -0.40
C ALA A 61 13.28 30.04 -1.05
N CYS A 62 12.26 29.62 -0.30
CA CYS A 62 11.22 28.71 -0.81
C CYS A 62 10.29 29.32 -1.86
N ALA A 63 10.17 30.65 -1.91
CA ALA A 63 9.20 31.37 -2.75
C ALA A 63 9.85 32.39 -3.69
N THR A 64 11.17 32.55 -3.64
CA THR A 64 11.89 33.49 -4.51
C THR A 64 12.35 32.74 -5.77
N PRO A 65 11.82 33.08 -6.96
CA PRO A 65 12.28 32.47 -8.20
C PRO A 65 13.72 32.88 -8.51
N VAL A 66 14.50 31.97 -9.07
CA VAL A 66 15.86 32.28 -9.52
C VAL A 66 15.84 33.16 -10.78
N THR A 67 16.81 34.06 -10.90
CA THR A 67 17.04 34.86 -12.11
C THR A 67 18.50 34.78 -12.52
N GLN A 68 18.78 35.00 -13.81
CA GLN A 68 20.14 34.87 -14.34
C GLN A 68 21.10 35.83 -13.63
N GLY A 69 22.22 35.29 -13.13
CA GLY A 69 23.22 36.05 -12.40
C GLY A 69 22.79 36.49 -11.00
N MET A 70 21.71 35.93 -10.45
CA MET A 70 21.30 36.17 -9.07
C MET A 70 22.42 35.73 -8.11
N ILE A 71 22.75 36.57 -7.13
CA ILE A 71 23.71 36.24 -6.07
C ILE A 71 22.97 36.08 -4.76
N VAL A 72 23.07 34.91 -4.15
CA VAL A 72 22.40 34.51 -2.91
C VAL A 72 23.46 34.20 -1.85
N ARG A 73 23.31 34.81 -0.67
CA ARG A 73 24.15 34.60 0.51
C ARG A 73 23.28 34.03 1.63
N THR A 74 23.52 32.78 2.00
CA THR A 74 22.73 32.09 3.05
C THR A 74 23.27 32.36 4.45
N LYS A 75 24.55 32.79 4.55
CA LYS A 75 25.28 33.01 5.81
C LYS A 75 25.72 34.47 6.03
N SER A 76 25.13 35.44 5.34
CA SER A 76 25.41 36.85 5.64
C SER A 76 24.81 37.25 7.00
N ASP A 77 25.36 38.28 7.65
CA ASP A 77 24.82 38.81 8.91
C ASP A 77 23.33 39.13 8.82
N LYS A 78 22.88 39.62 7.66
CA LYS A 78 21.47 39.93 7.38
C LYS A 78 20.61 38.67 7.33
N ALA A 79 21.09 37.59 6.73
CA ALA A 79 20.37 36.31 6.70
C ALA A 79 20.32 35.65 8.09
N ILE A 80 21.46 35.59 8.79
CA ILE A 80 21.58 34.97 10.12
C ILE A 80 20.68 35.69 11.14
N LYS A 81 20.73 37.03 11.20
CA LYS A 81 19.88 37.79 12.11
C LYS A 81 18.39 37.57 11.84
N ALA A 82 17.99 37.49 10.56
CA ALA A 82 16.61 37.22 10.19
C ALA A 82 16.15 35.83 10.65
N GLN A 83 16.99 34.80 10.46
CA GLN A 83 16.71 33.43 10.90
C GLN A 83 16.60 33.33 12.43
N GLN A 84 17.52 33.98 13.16
CA GLN A 84 17.48 34.06 14.62
C GLN A 84 16.21 34.74 15.13
N SER A 85 15.81 35.87 14.52
CA SER A 85 14.56 36.55 14.88
C SER A 85 13.32 35.70 14.61
N VAL A 86 13.27 35.00 13.47
CA VAL A 86 12.17 34.08 13.16
C VAL A 86 12.11 32.94 14.16
N MET A 87 13.26 32.36 14.52
CA MET A 87 13.32 31.31 15.55
C MET A 87 12.80 31.81 16.90
N GLU A 88 13.17 33.03 17.30
CA GLU A 88 12.64 33.66 18.52
C GLU A 88 11.11 33.75 18.45
N PHE A 89 10.53 34.27 17.37
CA PHE A 89 9.06 34.35 17.21
C PHE A 89 8.36 32.99 17.28
N LEU A 90 8.96 31.94 16.71
CA LEU A 90 8.40 30.59 16.77
C LEU A 90 8.43 30.01 18.18
N LEU A 91 9.42 30.37 19.00
CA LEU A 91 9.60 29.88 20.37
C LEU A 91 8.85 30.69 21.42
N ILE A 92 8.45 31.94 21.12
CA ILE A 92 7.70 32.82 22.04
C ILE A 92 6.49 32.10 22.63
N ASN A 93 5.64 31.51 21.78
CA ASN A 93 4.40 30.85 22.18
C ASN A 93 4.51 29.31 22.16
N HIS A 94 5.69 28.75 21.91
CA HIS A 94 5.91 27.31 21.98
C HIS A 94 6.10 26.86 23.45
N PRO A 95 5.44 25.78 23.90
CA PRO A 95 5.53 25.31 25.27
C PRO A 95 6.87 24.62 25.56
N LEU A 96 7.26 24.57 26.83
CA LEU A 96 8.49 23.93 27.30
C LEU A 96 8.31 22.42 27.48
N ASP A 97 7.73 21.78 26.47
CA ASP A 97 7.31 20.37 26.51
C ASP A 97 8.40 19.39 26.07
N CYS A 98 9.59 19.87 25.69
CA CYS A 98 10.64 19.02 25.10
C CYS A 98 10.89 17.69 25.85
N PRO A 99 10.87 17.61 27.20
CA PRO A 99 11.04 16.35 27.91
C PRO A 99 9.89 15.35 27.71
N ILE A 100 8.65 15.85 27.64
CA ILE A 100 7.43 15.02 27.52
C ILE A 100 7.01 14.80 26.07
N CYS A 101 7.46 15.65 25.15
CA CYS A 101 7.16 15.59 23.72
C CYS A 101 7.79 14.35 23.08
N ASP A 102 6.98 13.56 22.37
CA ASP A 102 7.45 12.35 21.68
C ASP A 102 8.37 12.62 20.50
N GLN A 103 8.25 13.81 19.90
CA GLN A 103 9.14 14.20 18.82
C GLN A 103 10.49 14.72 19.33
N GLY A 104 10.69 14.82 20.65
CA GLY A 104 11.99 15.18 21.23
C GLY A 104 13.11 14.27 20.71
N GLY A 105 14.18 14.87 20.20
CA GLY A 105 15.31 14.17 19.56
C GLY A 105 15.16 13.91 18.05
N GLU A 106 13.98 14.13 17.47
CA GLU A 106 13.74 14.14 16.01
C GLU A 106 12.88 15.34 15.60
N CYS A 107 12.88 16.38 16.44
CA CYS A 107 12.10 17.59 16.26
C CYS A 107 12.89 18.60 15.44
N GLN A 108 12.40 18.93 14.24
CA GLN A 108 13.04 19.92 13.39
C GLN A 108 13.14 21.29 14.10
N LEU A 109 12.16 21.66 14.94
CA LEU A 109 12.22 22.91 15.70
C LEU A 109 13.34 22.90 16.74
N GLN A 110 13.56 21.77 17.42
CA GLN A 110 14.64 21.63 18.39
C GLN A 110 16.00 21.78 17.70
N ASP A 111 16.22 21.04 16.60
CA ASP A 111 17.50 21.05 15.87
C ASP A 111 17.80 22.42 15.27
N LEU A 112 16.79 23.08 14.68
CA LEU A 112 16.96 24.40 14.10
C LEU A 112 17.09 25.49 15.17
N ALA A 113 16.48 25.35 16.35
CA ALA A 113 16.68 26.28 17.46
C ALA A 113 18.14 26.26 17.94
N VAL A 114 18.75 25.08 18.06
CA VAL A 114 20.16 24.94 18.44
C VAL A 114 21.10 25.47 17.36
N GLY A 115 20.81 25.19 16.07
CA GLY A 115 21.68 25.57 14.97
C GLY A 115 21.54 27.02 14.46
N TYR A 116 20.35 27.60 14.55
CA TYR A 116 19.99 28.87 13.91
C TYR A 116 19.29 29.86 14.84
N GLY A 117 19.01 29.49 16.09
CA GLY A 117 18.38 30.35 17.10
C GLY A 117 19.38 31.16 17.93
N GLY A 118 18.85 32.02 18.81
CA GLY A 118 19.61 32.65 19.87
C GLY A 118 19.83 31.71 21.07
N SER A 119 20.77 32.04 21.96
CA SER A 119 21.11 31.20 23.12
C SER A 119 20.18 31.38 24.33
N SER A 120 19.33 32.41 24.35
CA SER A 120 18.44 32.74 25.46
C SER A 120 17.14 33.38 24.97
N SER A 121 16.05 33.17 25.70
CA SER A 121 14.79 33.90 25.49
C SER A 121 14.87 35.31 26.08
N ARG A 122 14.17 36.26 25.47
CA ARG A 122 13.85 37.58 26.03
C ARG A 122 12.35 37.73 26.33
N TYR A 123 11.57 36.70 26.03
CA TYR A 123 10.13 36.69 26.24
C TYR A 123 9.82 36.17 27.64
N GLU A 124 9.22 37.03 28.46
CA GLU A 124 8.89 36.79 29.88
C GLU A 124 7.37 36.76 30.15
N GLU A 125 6.55 36.97 29.11
CA GLU A 125 5.10 37.02 29.20
C GLU A 125 4.46 35.62 29.21
N GLU A 126 3.17 35.57 29.52
CA GLU A 126 2.39 34.33 29.46
C GLU A 126 2.28 33.80 28.03
N LYS A 127 2.56 32.51 27.87
CA LYS A 127 2.44 31.80 26.59
C LYS A 127 0.98 31.43 26.33
N ARG A 128 0.56 31.49 25.08
CA ARG A 128 -0.76 30.97 24.67
C ARG A 128 -0.89 29.47 24.97
N VAL A 129 -2.12 29.05 25.23
CA VAL A 129 -2.50 27.63 25.37
C VAL A 129 -3.57 27.32 24.34
N VAL A 130 -3.40 26.21 23.64
CA VAL A 130 -4.36 25.66 22.69
C VAL A 130 -4.84 24.32 23.22
N PHE A 131 -6.15 24.14 23.32
CA PHE A 131 -6.76 22.91 23.82
C PHE A 131 -6.60 21.74 22.85
N HIS A 132 -6.58 20.54 23.42
CA HIS A 132 -6.52 19.28 22.68
C HIS A 132 -7.73 19.12 21.75
N LYS A 133 -7.54 18.34 20.70
CA LYS A 133 -8.59 17.98 19.73
C LYS A 133 -8.57 16.47 19.54
N ASP A 134 -9.75 15.84 19.52
CA ASP A 134 -9.85 14.43 19.16
C ASP A 134 -10.17 14.33 17.67
N VAL A 135 -9.29 13.66 16.93
CA VAL A 135 -9.34 13.56 15.47
C VAL A 135 -9.30 12.12 14.99
N GLY A 136 -9.65 11.17 15.86
CA GLY A 136 -9.69 9.75 15.53
C GLY A 136 -8.55 8.95 16.14
N PRO A 137 -8.42 7.66 15.76
CA PRO A 137 -7.60 6.70 16.49
C PRO A 137 -6.11 6.72 16.12
N LEU A 138 -5.74 7.35 15.00
CA LEU A 138 -4.38 7.24 14.42
C LEU A 138 -3.46 8.42 14.79
N ILE A 139 -3.98 9.64 14.72
CA ILE A 139 -3.24 10.88 14.98
C ILE A 139 -3.66 11.43 16.34
N SER A 140 -2.67 11.84 17.14
CA SER A 140 -2.88 12.58 18.38
C SER A 140 -2.69 14.08 18.13
N MET A 141 -3.72 14.85 18.52
CA MET A 141 -3.73 16.32 18.59
C MET A 141 -3.90 16.79 20.05
N GLU A 142 -3.28 16.06 20.99
CA GLU A 142 -3.35 16.38 22.42
C GLU A 142 -2.60 17.67 22.74
N GLU A 143 -1.49 17.94 22.06
CA GLU A 143 -0.60 19.05 22.42
C GLU A 143 -0.47 20.10 21.31
N MET A 144 -1.62 20.61 20.87
CA MET A 144 -1.70 21.63 19.83
C MET A 144 -1.08 22.98 20.21
N SER A 145 -0.78 23.20 21.49
CA SER A 145 0.07 24.31 21.93
C SER A 145 1.47 24.27 21.29
N ARG A 146 1.96 23.08 20.90
CA ARG A 146 3.23 22.90 20.19
C ARG A 146 3.18 23.32 18.72
N CYS A 147 1.98 23.52 18.15
CA CYS A 147 1.83 23.85 16.73
C CYS A 147 2.41 25.24 16.40
N ILE A 148 3.19 25.30 15.31
CA ILE A 148 3.83 26.52 14.80
C ILE A 148 3.16 27.07 13.54
N HIS A 149 1.93 26.63 13.23
CA HIS A 149 1.13 27.15 12.12
C HIS A 149 1.81 27.08 10.75
N CYS A 150 2.64 26.04 10.52
CA CYS A 150 3.33 25.84 9.24
C CYS A 150 2.42 25.35 8.09
N THR A 151 1.19 24.97 8.43
CA THR A 151 0.14 24.46 7.51
C THR A 151 0.56 23.30 6.61
N ARG A 152 1.57 22.50 6.98
CA ARG A 152 1.97 21.31 6.22
C ARG A 152 0.85 20.25 6.23
N CYS A 153 0.24 19.98 7.39
CA CYS A 153 -0.87 19.02 7.53
C CYS A 153 -2.10 19.38 6.70
N VAL A 154 -2.53 20.65 6.76
CA VAL A 154 -3.65 21.18 5.94
C VAL A 154 -3.38 20.99 4.46
N ARG A 155 -2.19 21.42 3.98
CA ARG A 155 -1.80 21.25 2.58
C ARG A 155 -1.71 19.78 2.20
N PHE A 156 -1.13 18.92 3.04
CA PHE A 156 -1.07 17.49 2.76
C PHE A 156 -2.46 16.88 2.58
N GLY A 157 -3.40 17.18 3.50
CA GLY A 157 -4.79 16.78 3.40
C GLY A 157 -5.38 17.14 2.05
N GLN A 158 -5.37 18.43 1.73
CA GLN A 158 -5.94 18.95 0.49
C GLN A 158 -5.22 18.46 -0.78
N GLU A 159 -3.90 18.38 -0.76
CA GLU A 159 -3.08 18.26 -1.96
C GLU A 159 -2.69 16.83 -2.31
N VAL A 160 -2.39 16.03 -1.28
CA VAL A 160 -1.82 14.68 -1.40
C VAL A 160 -2.88 13.65 -1.05
N ALA A 161 -3.52 13.77 0.11
CA ALA A 161 -4.60 12.88 0.55
C ALA A 161 -5.92 13.14 -0.17
N GLY A 162 -6.10 14.34 -0.75
CA GLY A 162 -7.28 14.74 -1.51
C GLY A 162 -8.50 15.09 -0.67
N VAL A 163 -8.37 15.09 0.66
CA VAL A 163 -9.44 15.44 1.60
C VAL A 163 -8.90 16.49 2.57
N MET A 164 -9.53 17.66 2.59
CA MET A 164 -9.15 18.74 3.51
C MET A 164 -9.81 18.54 4.87
N GLU A 165 -9.29 17.60 5.65
CA GLU A 165 -9.84 17.23 6.97
C GLU A 165 -9.42 18.24 8.06
N LEU A 166 -8.23 18.83 7.90
CA LEU A 166 -7.71 19.86 8.77
C LEU A 166 -7.74 21.23 8.08
N GLY A 167 -8.16 22.25 8.81
CA GLY A 167 -8.12 23.65 8.43
C GLY A 167 -7.36 24.52 9.43
N MET A 168 -7.24 25.82 9.13
CA MET A 168 -6.76 26.81 10.09
C MET A 168 -7.86 27.84 10.34
N THR A 169 -8.43 27.83 11.53
CA THR A 169 -9.47 28.78 11.94
C THR A 169 -8.84 29.97 12.68
N GLN A 170 -9.68 30.97 13.00
CA GLN A 170 -9.28 32.20 13.69
C GLN A 170 -8.18 33.00 12.95
N ARG A 171 -7.56 33.96 13.64
CA ARG A 171 -6.51 34.84 13.06
C ARG A 171 -5.51 35.29 14.11
N GLY A 172 -4.27 35.53 13.68
CA GLY A 172 -3.22 36.07 14.54
C GLY A 172 -2.71 34.99 15.49
N GLU A 173 -2.45 35.35 16.75
CA GLU A 173 -1.98 34.40 17.74
C GLU A 173 -3.02 33.35 18.16
N HIS A 174 -4.30 33.64 17.92
CA HIS A 174 -5.43 32.73 18.18
C HIS A 174 -5.69 31.75 17.04
N SER A 175 -4.89 31.74 15.98
CA SER A 175 -5.04 30.74 14.92
C SER A 175 -4.92 29.32 15.48
N GLU A 176 -5.79 28.41 15.04
CA GLU A 176 -5.79 27.02 15.48
C GLU A 176 -5.87 26.09 14.27
N ILE A 177 -5.12 24.99 14.33
CA ILE A 177 -5.26 23.89 13.36
C ILE A 177 -6.23 22.90 13.95
N GLU A 178 -7.34 22.65 13.26
CA GLU A 178 -8.43 21.81 13.74
C GLU A 178 -9.27 21.23 12.60
N THR A 179 -10.15 20.30 12.92
CA THR A 179 -11.16 19.80 11.98
C THR A 179 -12.30 20.81 11.92
N PHE A 180 -12.73 21.18 10.71
CA PHE A 180 -13.66 22.31 10.54
C PHE A 180 -15.08 22.01 11.05
N LEU A 181 -15.49 20.73 11.04
CA LEU A 181 -16.81 20.27 11.47
C LEU A 181 -16.77 19.41 12.75
N GLY A 182 -15.62 19.31 13.42
CA GLY A 182 -15.44 18.40 14.55
C GLY A 182 -15.40 16.91 14.15
N ASP A 183 -15.31 16.62 12.85
CA ASP A 183 -15.18 15.26 12.31
C ASP A 183 -13.81 14.63 12.61
N SER A 184 -13.71 13.32 12.45
CA SER A 184 -12.45 12.57 12.49
C SER A 184 -11.61 12.80 11.24
N VAL A 185 -10.30 12.55 11.38
CA VAL A 185 -9.38 12.42 10.24
C VAL A 185 -9.38 10.95 9.82
N ASP A 186 -9.96 10.66 8.66
CA ASP A 186 -10.29 9.33 8.15
C ASP A 186 -9.61 8.99 6.81
N SER A 187 -8.85 9.90 6.21
CA SER A 187 -8.03 9.58 5.04
C SER A 187 -7.08 8.41 5.31
N GLU A 188 -7.02 7.47 4.37
CA GLU A 188 -6.11 6.32 4.37
C GLU A 188 -4.61 6.68 4.25
N LEU A 189 -4.28 7.96 4.06
CA LEU A 189 -2.92 8.51 4.05
C LEU A 189 -2.67 9.47 5.22
N SER A 190 -3.60 9.57 6.18
CA SER A 190 -3.58 10.60 7.21
C SER A 190 -2.34 10.55 8.10
N GLY A 191 -1.83 9.36 8.41
CA GLY A 191 -0.68 9.15 9.27
C GLY A 191 0.61 9.81 8.75
N ASN A 192 0.70 10.13 7.46
CA ASN A 192 1.82 10.91 6.92
C ASN A 192 1.84 12.36 7.44
N MET A 193 0.72 12.87 7.95
CA MET A 193 0.66 14.18 8.62
C MET A 193 1.58 14.23 9.86
N ILE A 194 1.84 13.09 10.49
CA ILE A 194 2.78 12.96 11.61
C ILE A 194 4.21 13.21 11.14
N ASP A 195 4.62 12.61 10.02
CA ASP A 195 5.99 12.73 9.51
C ASP A 195 6.29 14.13 8.97
N ILE A 196 5.32 14.75 8.29
CA ILE A 196 5.52 16.11 7.75
C ILE A 196 5.48 17.17 8.84
N CYS A 197 4.89 16.88 10.01
CA CYS A 197 4.81 17.85 11.09
C CYS A 197 6.21 18.11 11.66
N PRO A 198 6.74 19.34 11.57
CA PRO A 198 8.10 19.63 12.01
C PRO A 198 8.25 19.70 13.54
N VAL A 199 7.14 19.55 14.27
CA VAL A 199 7.01 19.74 15.72
C VAL A 199 6.03 18.70 16.28
N GLY A 200 6.14 18.36 17.56
CA GLY A 200 5.34 17.32 18.20
C GLY A 200 3.88 17.68 18.49
N ALA A 201 3.24 18.45 17.59
CA ALA A 201 1.82 18.79 17.66
C ALA A 201 0.92 17.70 17.06
N LEU A 202 1.41 17.00 16.02
CA LEU A 202 0.77 15.83 15.44
C LEU A 202 1.68 14.63 15.66
N THR A 203 1.24 13.71 16.51
CA THR A 203 2.03 12.51 16.84
C THR A 203 1.22 11.24 16.59
N SER A 204 1.89 10.09 16.51
CA SER A 204 1.21 8.80 16.37
C SER A 204 0.54 8.42 17.68
N LYS A 205 -0.80 8.34 17.69
CA LYS A 205 -1.58 7.98 18.89
C LYS A 205 -1.23 6.57 19.40
N PRO A 206 -1.05 5.53 18.54
CA PRO A 206 -0.62 4.20 19.00
C PRO A 206 0.82 4.11 19.53
N PHE A 207 1.74 4.93 19.01
CA PHE A 207 3.14 4.92 19.43
C PHE A 207 3.41 5.80 20.67
N ARG A 208 2.46 6.69 21.01
CA ARG A 208 2.66 7.78 21.96
C ARG A 208 3.25 7.28 23.29
N TYR A 209 4.30 7.94 23.76
CA TYR A 209 5.03 7.68 25.01
C TYR A 209 5.65 6.27 25.16
N SER A 210 5.69 5.45 24.11
CA SER A 210 6.23 4.09 24.21
C SER A 210 7.76 4.00 24.11
N ALA A 211 8.40 4.95 23.43
CA ALA A 211 9.86 5.02 23.28
C ALA A 211 10.32 6.43 22.87
N ARG A 212 11.64 6.67 22.94
CA ARG A 212 12.30 7.85 22.37
C ARG A 212 13.09 7.48 21.13
N THR A 213 13.20 8.42 20.19
CA THR A 213 13.78 8.18 18.86
C THR A 213 15.24 7.70 18.86
N TRP A 214 16.03 8.09 19.87
CA TRP A 214 17.42 7.64 20.05
C TRP A 214 17.54 6.22 20.62
N GLU A 215 16.47 5.67 21.20
CA GLU A 215 16.43 4.26 21.64
C GLU A 215 16.09 3.30 20.49
N LEU A 216 15.63 3.85 19.35
CA LEU A 216 15.09 3.08 18.24
C LEU A 216 16.17 2.78 17.20
N SER A 217 16.40 1.49 17.01
CA SER A 217 17.16 1.02 15.85
C SER A 217 16.29 1.09 14.59
N ARG A 218 16.85 1.57 13.48
CA ARG A 218 16.16 1.74 12.20
C ARG A 218 16.58 0.63 11.24
N ARG A 219 15.62 -0.06 10.62
CA ARG A 219 15.87 -1.16 9.68
C ARG A 219 15.00 -0.97 8.43
N LYS A 220 15.59 -1.15 7.25
CA LYS A 220 14.87 -1.05 5.98
C LYS A 220 14.02 -2.30 5.76
N SER A 221 12.81 -2.14 5.25
CA SER A 221 11.90 -3.23 4.87
C SER A 221 10.95 -2.79 3.74
N VAL A 222 10.03 -3.68 3.35
CA VAL A 222 9.01 -3.47 2.31
C VAL A 222 7.64 -3.81 2.89
N SER A 223 6.61 -3.05 2.52
CA SER A 223 5.24 -3.33 2.98
C SER A 223 4.69 -4.65 2.42
N PRO A 224 4.04 -5.50 3.24
CA PRO A 224 3.43 -6.76 2.83
C PRO A 224 1.94 -6.63 2.47
N HIS A 225 1.36 -5.43 2.46
CA HIS A 225 -0.10 -5.26 2.47
C HIS A 225 -0.72 -5.07 1.07
N ASP A 226 -0.04 -4.38 0.16
CA ASP A 226 -0.56 -4.10 -1.17
C ASP A 226 0.53 -4.20 -2.24
N SER A 227 0.10 -4.18 -3.49
CA SER A 227 0.99 -4.30 -4.64
C SER A 227 1.84 -3.06 -4.93
N THR A 228 1.79 -2.01 -4.11
CA THR A 228 2.74 -0.88 -4.23
C THR A 228 4.13 -1.36 -3.87
N GLY A 229 4.25 -2.19 -2.82
CA GLY A 229 5.53 -2.57 -2.23
C GLY A 229 6.24 -1.36 -1.64
N ALA A 230 5.52 -0.53 -0.88
CA ALA A 230 6.04 0.71 -0.31
C ALA A 230 7.28 0.45 0.57
N ASN A 231 8.30 1.31 0.46
CA ASN A 231 9.53 1.15 1.21
C ASN A 231 9.39 1.70 2.62
N LEU A 232 9.87 0.93 3.60
CA LEU A 232 9.65 1.17 5.02
C LEU A 232 10.98 1.32 5.77
N ILE A 233 10.98 2.16 6.80
CA ILE A 233 11.88 2.07 7.94
C ILE A 233 11.09 1.54 9.13
N VAL A 234 11.37 0.31 9.52
CA VAL A 234 10.82 -0.31 10.73
C VAL A 234 11.71 0.05 11.90
N GLN A 235 11.12 0.63 12.95
CA GLN A 235 11.84 1.09 14.13
C GLN A 235 11.63 0.13 15.30
N VAL A 236 12.74 -0.32 15.88
CA VAL A 236 12.78 -1.47 16.80
C VAL A 236 13.46 -1.10 18.12
N LYS A 237 12.88 -1.54 19.23
CA LYS A 237 13.44 -1.47 20.59
C LYS A 237 13.31 -2.84 21.25
N ASN A 238 14.37 -3.34 21.88
CA ASN A 238 14.35 -4.61 22.63
C ASN A 238 13.72 -5.78 21.86
N ASN A 239 14.08 -5.93 20.58
CA ASN A 239 13.54 -6.96 19.68
C ASN A 239 12.01 -6.88 19.45
N ARG A 240 11.41 -5.70 19.64
CA ARG A 240 10.00 -5.45 19.33
C ARG A 240 9.90 -4.31 18.33
N VAL A 241 9.01 -4.49 17.35
CA VAL A 241 8.66 -3.40 16.43
C VAL A 241 7.84 -2.38 17.20
N MET A 242 8.28 -1.12 17.17
CA MET A 242 7.66 -0.03 17.93
C MET A 242 6.85 0.92 17.06
N ARG A 243 7.31 1.19 15.82
CA ARG A 243 6.58 1.95 14.81
C ARG A 243 7.18 1.74 13.42
N VAL A 244 6.45 2.14 12.39
CA VAL A 244 6.88 2.12 10.98
C VAL A 244 6.78 3.53 10.40
N VAL A 245 7.81 3.95 9.67
CA VAL A 245 7.85 5.24 8.96
C VAL A 245 8.30 5.01 7.51
N PRO A 246 7.99 5.91 6.56
CA PRO A 246 8.36 5.73 5.15
C PRO A 246 9.88 5.75 4.97
N LEU A 247 10.39 4.89 4.09
CA LEU A 247 11.66 5.08 3.41
C LEU A 247 11.38 5.74 2.06
N GLU A 248 12.10 6.82 1.77
CA GLU A 248 11.90 7.56 0.53
C GLU A 248 12.36 6.76 -0.70
N ASN A 249 11.47 6.63 -1.69
CA ASN A 249 11.74 6.08 -3.01
C ASN A 249 10.81 6.73 -4.05
N GLU A 250 11.38 7.62 -4.87
CA GLU A 250 10.66 8.36 -5.90
C GLU A 250 9.98 7.48 -6.95
N ASP A 251 10.52 6.29 -7.22
CA ASP A 251 9.96 5.36 -8.22
C ASP A 251 8.73 4.60 -7.69
N VAL A 252 8.63 4.44 -6.36
CA VAL A 252 7.59 3.64 -5.70
C VAL A 252 6.64 4.54 -4.91
N ASN A 253 6.99 4.88 -3.67
CA ASN A 253 6.08 5.51 -2.70
C ASN A 253 6.37 7.00 -2.43
N GLU A 254 7.28 7.62 -3.17
CA GLU A 254 7.81 8.96 -2.87
C GLU A 254 8.33 9.00 -1.43
N CYS A 255 7.69 9.77 -0.56
CA CYS A 255 7.95 9.84 0.87
C CYS A 255 6.72 9.45 1.71
N TRP A 256 5.76 8.73 1.12
CA TRP A 256 4.47 8.40 1.74
C TRP A 256 4.33 6.90 1.97
N ILE A 257 3.49 6.53 2.93
CA ILE A 257 2.98 5.15 3.14
C ILE A 257 1.50 5.22 3.48
N ALA A 258 0.74 4.17 3.22
CA ALA A 258 -0.66 4.10 3.66
C ALA A 258 -0.75 3.88 5.17
N ASP A 259 -1.89 4.22 5.76
CA ASP A 259 -2.12 4.05 7.19
C ASP A 259 -2.07 2.56 7.58
N ARG A 260 -2.51 1.66 6.71
CA ARG A 260 -2.30 0.22 6.89
C ARG A 260 -0.83 -0.15 7.04
N ASP A 261 0.06 0.42 6.22
CA ASP A 261 1.51 0.15 6.31
C ASP A 261 2.12 0.73 7.59
N ARG A 262 1.57 1.86 8.05
CA ARG A 262 2.09 2.61 9.20
C ARG A 262 1.69 2.01 10.53
N PHE A 263 0.47 1.52 10.66
CA PHE A 263 -0.13 1.13 11.95
C PHE A 263 -0.36 -0.38 12.11
N SER A 264 -0.26 -1.18 11.04
CA SER A 264 -0.41 -2.65 11.14
C SER A 264 0.60 -3.31 12.09
N TYR A 265 1.71 -2.63 12.42
CA TYR A 265 2.72 -3.13 13.35
C TYR A 265 2.17 -3.46 14.74
N GLU A 266 1.04 -2.87 15.15
CA GLU A 266 0.41 -3.18 16.44
C GLU A 266 0.12 -4.68 16.58
N ALA A 267 -0.29 -5.34 15.48
CA ALA A 267 -0.57 -6.76 15.45
C ALA A 267 0.67 -7.63 15.66
N LEU A 268 1.86 -7.14 15.26
CA LEU A 268 3.12 -7.91 15.32
C LEU A 268 3.49 -8.29 16.76
N ASN A 269 3.12 -7.47 17.74
CA ASN A 269 3.34 -7.77 19.16
C ASN A 269 2.04 -8.11 19.90
N GLY A 270 0.96 -8.36 19.16
CA GLY A 270 -0.38 -8.57 19.73
C GLY A 270 -0.55 -9.92 20.43
N PRO A 271 -1.56 -10.05 21.31
CA PRO A 271 -1.83 -11.28 22.06
C PRO A 271 -2.34 -12.44 21.18
N GLU A 272 -2.83 -12.14 19.97
CA GLU A 272 -3.32 -13.15 19.02
C GLU A 272 -2.20 -13.89 18.27
N ARG A 273 -0.93 -13.48 18.44
CA ARG A 273 0.22 -14.15 17.82
C ARG A 273 0.25 -15.63 18.19
N LEU A 274 0.43 -16.48 17.19
CA LEU A 274 0.70 -17.89 17.39
C LEU A 274 2.19 -18.05 17.68
N THR A 275 2.54 -18.49 18.89
CA THR A 275 3.93 -18.56 19.36
C THR A 275 4.48 -19.97 19.45
N GLN A 276 3.62 -21.00 19.41
CA GLN A 276 3.98 -22.42 19.47
C GLN A 276 3.04 -23.23 18.57
N PRO A 277 3.51 -24.35 18.01
CA PRO A 277 2.65 -25.29 17.29
C PRO A 277 1.50 -25.79 18.16
N MET A 278 0.33 -25.97 17.55
CA MET A 278 -0.86 -26.46 18.23
C MET A 278 -1.51 -27.59 17.43
N LEU A 279 -1.94 -28.64 18.12
CA LEU A 279 -2.70 -29.76 17.56
C LEU A 279 -4.07 -29.85 18.21
N LYS A 280 -5.09 -30.20 17.43
CA LYS A 280 -6.44 -30.44 17.92
C LYS A 280 -6.59 -31.93 18.24
N GLN A 281 -6.78 -32.27 19.51
CA GLN A 281 -7.00 -33.65 19.98
C GLN A 281 -8.28 -33.72 20.80
N GLY A 282 -9.20 -34.60 20.42
CA GLY A 282 -10.50 -34.71 21.10
C GLY A 282 -11.31 -33.41 21.09
N GLY A 283 -11.16 -32.60 20.05
CA GLY A 283 -11.77 -31.27 19.93
C GLY A 283 -11.10 -30.16 20.75
N GLN A 284 -10.04 -30.46 21.50
CA GLN A 284 -9.31 -29.49 22.32
C GLN A 284 -7.94 -29.16 21.73
N TRP A 285 -7.56 -27.88 21.78
CA TRP A 285 -6.26 -27.42 21.32
C TRP A 285 -5.18 -27.68 22.37
N GLN A 286 -4.11 -28.35 21.97
CA GLN A 286 -2.94 -28.60 22.79
C GLN A 286 -1.70 -27.98 22.15
N GLN A 287 -0.90 -27.26 22.95
CA GLN A 287 0.41 -26.78 22.53
C GLN A 287 1.40 -27.95 22.52
N VAL A 288 2.17 -28.07 21.44
CA VAL A 288 3.16 -29.14 21.25
C VAL A 288 4.46 -28.57 20.71
N ASP A 289 5.54 -29.34 20.79
CA ASP A 289 6.79 -28.98 20.14
C ASP A 289 6.74 -29.14 18.60
N TRP A 290 7.72 -28.55 17.93
CA TRP A 290 7.82 -28.58 16.46
C TRP A 290 8.01 -29.98 15.86
N GLN A 291 8.74 -30.87 16.53
CA GLN A 291 8.99 -32.21 16.01
C GLN A 291 7.67 -32.99 15.98
N THR A 292 6.94 -32.99 17.10
CA THR A 292 5.63 -33.62 17.23
C THR A 292 4.64 -33.08 16.18
N ALA A 293 4.56 -31.76 16.02
CA ALA A 293 3.65 -31.14 15.05
C ALA A 293 4.00 -31.52 13.59
N LEU A 294 5.27 -31.45 13.21
CA LEU A 294 5.70 -31.74 11.84
C LEU A 294 5.64 -33.23 11.49
N GLU A 295 5.94 -34.12 12.45
CA GLU A 295 5.77 -35.57 12.28
C GLU A 295 4.29 -35.94 12.11
N TYR A 296 3.39 -35.32 12.91
CA TYR A 296 1.95 -35.50 12.76
C TYR A 296 1.48 -35.10 11.35
N VAL A 297 1.87 -33.91 10.87
CA VAL A 297 1.53 -33.44 9.52
C VAL A 297 2.14 -34.35 8.45
N ALA A 298 3.42 -34.68 8.54
CA ALA A 298 4.10 -35.51 7.53
C ALA A 298 3.48 -36.91 7.43
N ASN A 299 3.16 -37.53 8.57
CA ASN A 299 2.53 -38.85 8.60
C ASN A 299 1.08 -38.79 8.08
N GLY A 300 0.33 -37.76 8.46
CA GLY A 300 -1.02 -37.53 7.94
C GLY A 300 -1.05 -37.36 6.43
N LEU A 301 -0.16 -36.53 5.88
CA LEU A 301 -0.05 -36.35 4.43
C LEU A 301 0.38 -37.64 3.71
N LYS A 302 1.30 -38.43 4.29
CA LYS A 302 1.69 -39.74 3.73
C LYS A 302 0.52 -40.71 3.71
N GLN A 303 -0.25 -40.78 4.80
CA GLN A 303 -1.41 -41.67 4.91
C GLN A 303 -2.50 -41.27 3.90
N ILE A 304 -2.87 -39.99 3.85
CA ILE A 304 -3.88 -39.48 2.90
C ILE A 304 -3.43 -39.73 1.46
N LYS A 305 -2.15 -39.51 1.15
CA LYS A 305 -1.59 -39.82 -0.17
C LYS A 305 -1.70 -41.31 -0.51
N ALA A 306 -1.49 -42.20 0.47
CA ALA A 306 -1.58 -43.65 0.26
C ALA A 306 -3.04 -44.10 0.04
N ASP A 307 -3.98 -43.53 0.79
CA ASP A 307 -5.39 -43.95 0.78
C ASP A 307 -6.20 -43.32 -0.37
N HIS A 308 -5.90 -42.05 -0.69
CA HIS A 308 -6.71 -41.22 -1.60
C HIS A 308 -5.92 -40.71 -2.81
N GLY A 309 -4.59 -40.89 -2.84
CA GLY A 309 -3.72 -40.40 -3.91
C GLY A 309 -3.26 -38.96 -3.70
N ALA A 310 -2.22 -38.54 -4.42
CA ALA A 310 -1.63 -37.21 -4.24
C ALA A 310 -2.57 -36.06 -4.67
N HIS A 311 -3.48 -36.32 -5.61
CA HIS A 311 -4.46 -35.34 -6.11
C HIS A 311 -5.52 -34.94 -5.06
N SER A 312 -5.59 -35.61 -3.90
CA SER A 312 -6.47 -35.24 -2.80
C SER A 312 -5.82 -34.29 -1.78
N ILE A 313 -4.58 -33.88 -2.01
CA ILE A 313 -3.82 -32.94 -1.17
C ILE A 313 -3.68 -31.63 -1.94
N GLY A 314 -3.85 -30.48 -1.30
CA GLY A 314 -3.61 -29.20 -1.95
C GLY A 314 -3.20 -28.08 -1.01
N THR A 315 -2.71 -26.99 -1.58
CA THR A 315 -2.28 -25.80 -0.85
C THR A 315 -2.99 -24.56 -1.34
N LEU A 316 -3.60 -23.81 -0.43
CA LEU A 316 -4.07 -22.45 -0.68
C LEU A 316 -3.03 -21.49 -0.09
N ALA A 317 -2.42 -20.66 -0.94
CA ALA A 317 -1.32 -19.81 -0.57
C ALA A 317 -1.68 -18.34 -0.69
N SER A 318 -1.47 -17.56 0.37
CA SER A 318 -1.74 -16.13 0.34
C SER A 318 -0.73 -15.39 -0.55
N PRO A 319 -1.18 -14.52 -1.47
CA PRO A 319 -0.30 -13.66 -2.27
C PRO A 319 0.36 -12.54 -1.46
N HIS A 320 0.19 -12.51 -0.13
CA HIS A 320 0.98 -11.69 0.80
C HIS A 320 2.23 -12.42 1.33
N SER A 321 2.39 -13.71 1.02
CA SER A 321 3.58 -14.49 1.41
C SER A 321 4.78 -14.13 0.54
N THR A 322 5.99 -14.35 1.06
CA THR A 322 7.23 -14.02 0.33
C THR A 322 7.42 -14.92 -0.89
N LEU A 323 8.23 -14.45 -1.84
CA LEU A 323 8.51 -15.18 -3.08
C LEU A 323 9.10 -16.57 -2.79
N GLU A 324 9.98 -16.64 -1.78
CA GLU A 324 10.64 -17.86 -1.32
C GLU A 324 9.62 -18.85 -0.72
N GLU A 325 8.66 -18.35 0.06
CA GLU A 325 7.61 -19.18 0.66
C GLU A 325 6.65 -19.75 -0.39
N LEU A 326 6.24 -18.92 -1.35
CA LEU A 326 5.38 -19.34 -2.46
C LEU A 326 6.07 -20.36 -3.37
N HIS A 327 7.35 -20.16 -3.67
CA HIS A 327 8.16 -21.09 -4.46
C HIS A 327 8.29 -22.45 -3.77
N LEU A 328 8.64 -22.46 -2.47
CA LEU A 328 8.75 -23.71 -1.72
C LEU A 328 7.40 -24.42 -1.53
N ALA A 329 6.30 -23.69 -1.39
CA ALA A 329 4.96 -24.28 -1.35
C ALA A 329 4.61 -24.99 -2.67
N LYS A 330 4.95 -24.35 -3.80
CA LYS A 330 4.81 -24.93 -5.13
C LYS A 330 5.68 -26.18 -5.30
N LEU A 331 6.96 -26.11 -4.91
CA LEU A 331 7.86 -27.28 -4.94
C LEU A 331 7.36 -28.41 -4.03
N LEU A 332 6.76 -28.09 -2.87
CA LEU A 332 6.23 -29.09 -1.94
C LEU A 332 5.09 -29.89 -2.58
N MET A 333 4.14 -29.20 -3.22
CA MET A 333 3.05 -29.87 -3.94
C MET A 333 3.59 -30.71 -5.11
N GLN A 334 4.54 -30.17 -5.89
CA GLN A 334 5.21 -30.92 -6.95
C GLN A 334 5.89 -32.19 -6.44
N GLY A 335 6.66 -32.11 -5.36
CA GLY A 335 7.34 -33.25 -4.76
C GLY A 335 6.36 -34.29 -4.20
N LEU A 336 5.22 -33.86 -3.65
CA LEU A 336 4.15 -34.77 -3.25
C LEU A 336 3.46 -35.46 -4.44
N GLY A 337 3.62 -34.93 -5.65
CA GLY A 337 2.90 -35.36 -6.86
C GLY A 337 1.48 -34.79 -6.94
N SER A 338 1.19 -33.71 -6.19
CA SER A 338 -0.06 -32.99 -6.27
C SER A 338 0.08 -31.80 -7.24
N ALA A 339 -0.97 -31.60 -8.04
CA ALA A 339 -1.09 -30.46 -8.93
C ALA A 339 -1.84 -29.26 -8.29
N ASN A 340 -2.33 -29.43 -7.05
CA ASN A 340 -3.27 -28.50 -6.41
C ASN A 340 -2.53 -27.44 -5.59
N ILE A 341 -2.27 -26.29 -6.19
CA ILE A 341 -1.84 -25.08 -5.48
C ILE A 341 -2.50 -23.88 -6.14
N ASP A 342 -3.02 -22.92 -5.37
CA ASP A 342 -3.53 -21.68 -5.96
C ASP A 342 -3.45 -20.53 -4.96
N HIS A 343 -3.22 -19.32 -5.47
CA HIS A 343 -3.24 -18.08 -4.70
C HIS A 343 -4.48 -17.23 -4.98
N ARG A 344 -5.27 -17.58 -6.01
CA ARG A 344 -6.39 -16.78 -6.53
C ARG A 344 -7.69 -17.01 -5.74
N LEU A 345 -7.64 -16.84 -4.41
CA LEU A 345 -8.75 -17.20 -3.52
C LEU A 345 -10.03 -16.39 -3.75
N ARG A 346 -9.93 -15.16 -4.27
CA ARG A 346 -11.09 -14.29 -4.57
C ARG A 346 -11.55 -14.33 -6.03
N HIS A 347 -10.86 -15.07 -6.89
CA HIS A 347 -11.21 -15.13 -8.31
C HIS A 347 -12.46 -15.97 -8.56
N ALA A 348 -13.30 -15.53 -9.49
CA ALA A 348 -14.38 -16.35 -10.06
C ALA A 348 -13.97 -17.02 -11.39
N GLU A 349 -12.96 -16.49 -12.09
CA GLU A 349 -12.42 -17.07 -13.32
C GLU A 349 -10.97 -17.52 -13.15
N PHE A 350 -10.68 -18.75 -13.57
CA PHE A 350 -9.37 -19.40 -13.38
C PHE A 350 -8.63 -19.73 -14.67
N ARG A 351 -9.03 -19.17 -15.81
CA ARG A 351 -8.38 -19.42 -17.12
C ARG A 351 -6.87 -19.15 -17.08
N ALA A 352 -6.13 -19.96 -17.82
CA ALA A 352 -4.70 -19.76 -18.03
C ALA A 352 -4.44 -18.41 -18.72
N PHE A 353 -3.32 -17.78 -18.36
CA PHE A 353 -2.87 -16.52 -18.94
C PHE A 353 -1.42 -16.60 -19.39
N GLU A 354 -1.06 -15.73 -20.33
CA GLU A 354 0.29 -15.67 -20.91
C GLU A 354 1.19 -14.75 -20.07
N GLY A 355 2.39 -15.23 -19.73
CA GLY A 355 3.36 -14.46 -18.95
C GLY A 355 2.87 -14.09 -17.54
N VAL A 356 3.47 -13.05 -16.96
CA VAL A 356 3.09 -12.52 -15.65
C VAL A 356 2.30 -11.23 -15.83
N ARG A 357 1.06 -11.20 -15.34
CA ARG A 357 0.20 -10.02 -15.37
C ARG A 357 0.71 -8.96 -14.40
N TRP A 358 0.70 -7.71 -14.84
CA TRP A 358 1.35 -6.59 -14.16
C TRP A 358 0.66 -5.26 -14.48
N LEU A 359 1.17 -4.16 -13.91
CA LEU A 359 0.61 -2.81 -14.05
C LEU A 359 0.58 -2.28 -15.50
N GLY A 360 1.39 -2.84 -16.41
CA GLY A 360 1.48 -2.41 -17.80
C GLY A 360 2.34 -1.15 -18.01
N THR A 361 2.74 -0.50 -16.91
CA THR A 361 3.60 0.69 -16.88
C THR A 361 4.31 0.77 -15.51
N SER A 362 5.17 1.77 -15.31
CA SER A 362 5.79 2.03 -13.99
C SER A 362 4.86 2.79 -13.04
N ILE A 363 5.00 2.58 -11.74
CA ILE A 363 4.25 3.29 -10.69
C ILE A 363 4.50 4.81 -10.80
N ALA A 364 5.74 5.22 -11.01
CA ALA A 364 6.11 6.63 -11.16
C ALA A 364 5.40 7.33 -12.34
N SER A 365 5.15 6.60 -13.44
CA SER A 365 4.47 7.17 -14.61
C SER A 365 3.01 7.56 -14.35
N LEU A 366 2.38 6.97 -13.33
CA LEU A 366 0.99 7.26 -12.97
C LEU A 366 0.78 8.75 -12.65
N SER A 367 1.80 9.44 -12.11
CA SER A 367 1.79 10.90 -11.82
C SER A 367 1.81 11.81 -13.05
N GLN A 368 1.97 11.25 -14.25
CA GLN A 368 2.14 12.00 -15.50
C GLN A 368 1.09 11.65 -16.56
N LEU A 369 0.14 10.78 -16.23
CA LEU A 369 -0.91 10.36 -17.15
C LEU A 369 -1.81 11.54 -17.54
N GLN A 370 -2.17 11.60 -18.82
CA GLN A 370 -3.13 12.57 -19.33
C GLN A 370 -4.54 11.99 -19.39
N ARG A 371 -4.67 10.67 -19.62
CA ARG A 371 -5.95 9.95 -19.67
C ARG A 371 -5.83 8.63 -18.95
N VAL A 372 -6.78 8.33 -18.07
CA VAL A 372 -6.80 7.07 -17.32
C VAL A 372 -8.20 6.51 -17.35
N LEU A 373 -8.34 5.23 -17.66
CA LEU A 373 -9.57 4.47 -17.45
C LEU A 373 -9.34 3.41 -16.37
N VAL A 374 -10.08 3.47 -15.27
CA VAL A 374 -10.04 2.46 -14.20
C VAL A 374 -11.28 1.59 -14.28
N ILE A 375 -11.10 0.27 -14.25
CA ILE A 375 -12.18 -0.71 -14.40
C ILE A 375 -12.27 -1.57 -13.15
N GLY A 376 -13.42 -1.61 -12.49
CA GLY A 376 -13.72 -2.51 -11.36
C GLY A 376 -12.74 -2.37 -10.19
N SER A 377 -12.67 -1.19 -9.59
CA SER A 377 -11.83 -0.91 -8.42
C SER A 377 -12.54 0.08 -7.49
N ASN A 378 -12.25 0.00 -6.20
CA ASN A 378 -12.27 1.18 -5.34
C ASN A 378 -10.83 1.68 -5.23
N LEU A 379 -10.36 2.40 -6.26
CA LEU A 379 -8.95 2.75 -6.45
C LEU A 379 -8.30 3.32 -5.18
N ARG A 380 -9.03 4.19 -4.48
CA ARG A 380 -8.57 4.86 -3.25
C ARG A 380 -8.31 3.87 -2.12
N LYS A 381 -9.15 2.85 -1.95
CA LYS A 381 -9.08 1.89 -0.84
C LYS A 381 -8.25 0.66 -1.19
N ASP A 382 -8.29 0.23 -2.45
CA ASP A 382 -7.47 -0.85 -3.00
C ASP A 382 -6.00 -0.45 -2.99
N HIS A 383 -5.66 0.72 -3.57
CA HIS A 383 -4.27 1.16 -3.77
C HIS A 383 -4.09 2.67 -3.46
N PRO A 384 -4.05 3.07 -2.17
CA PRO A 384 -3.97 4.47 -1.74
C PRO A 384 -2.85 5.27 -2.41
N LEU A 385 -1.67 4.66 -2.59
CA LEU A 385 -0.53 5.33 -3.21
C LEU A 385 -0.66 5.43 -4.74
N PHE A 386 -1.31 4.47 -5.41
CA PHE A 386 -1.62 4.62 -6.85
C PHE A 386 -2.69 5.68 -7.06
N ALA A 387 -3.71 5.73 -6.19
CA ALA A 387 -4.70 6.79 -6.16
C ALA A 387 -4.05 8.17 -5.98
N GLN A 388 -3.09 8.29 -5.05
CA GLN A 388 -2.32 9.51 -4.84
C GLN A 388 -1.53 9.92 -6.10
N ARG A 389 -0.89 8.98 -6.80
CA ARG A 389 -0.16 9.28 -8.05
C ARG A 389 -1.11 9.76 -9.14
N ILE A 390 -2.22 9.06 -9.35
CA ILE A 390 -3.24 9.45 -10.34
C ILE A 390 -3.84 10.81 -9.99
N ARG A 391 -4.07 11.09 -8.70
CA ARG A 391 -4.51 12.42 -8.24
C ARG A 391 -3.52 13.52 -8.64
N GLN A 392 -2.21 13.29 -8.53
CA GLN A 392 -1.23 14.27 -9.01
C GLN A 392 -1.39 14.55 -10.51
N ALA A 393 -1.67 13.51 -11.30
CA ALA A 393 -1.90 13.64 -12.73
C ALA A 393 -3.19 14.43 -13.03
N VAL A 394 -4.28 14.12 -12.32
CA VAL A 394 -5.56 14.85 -12.42
C VAL A 394 -5.39 16.32 -12.06
N ARG A 395 -4.66 16.65 -11.00
CA ARG A 395 -4.36 18.04 -10.60
C ARG A 395 -3.53 18.81 -11.64
N LYS A 396 -2.81 18.11 -12.52
CA LYS A 396 -2.08 18.69 -13.67
C LYS A 396 -2.93 18.73 -14.96
N GLY A 397 -4.23 18.43 -14.88
CA GLY A 397 -5.15 18.42 -16.03
C GLY A 397 -5.35 17.05 -16.70
N GLY A 398 -4.89 15.96 -16.05
CA GLY A 398 -5.25 14.60 -16.47
C GLY A 398 -6.74 14.33 -16.29
N ALA A 399 -7.33 13.54 -17.19
CA ALA A 399 -8.73 13.13 -17.11
C ALA A 399 -8.83 11.67 -16.67
N LEU A 400 -9.43 11.45 -15.51
CA LEU A 400 -9.73 10.12 -14.97
C LEU A 400 -11.14 9.71 -15.38
N SER A 401 -11.29 8.50 -15.88
CA SER A 401 -12.57 7.86 -16.19
C SER A 401 -12.69 6.54 -15.44
N ALA A 402 -13.91 6.14 -15.08
CA ALA A 402 -14.17 4.92 -14.33
C ALA A 402 -15.32 4.11 -14.92
N ILE A 403 -15.15 2.79 -14.93
CA ILE A 403 -16.24 1.81 -15.07
C ILE A 403 -16.20 0.96 -13.81
N THR A 404 -17.20 1.09 -12.97
CA THR A 404 -17.19 0.39 -11.68
C THR A 404 -18.61 0.25 -11.16
N SER A 405 -18.79 -0.44 -10.05
CA SER A 405 -20.11 -0.61 -9.45
C SER A 405 -20.43 0.54 -8.49
N PRO A 406 -21.72 0.82 -8.23
CA PRO A 406 -22.13 1.81 -7.23
C PRO A 406 -21.54 1.55 -5.85
N GLU A 407 -21.25 0.30 -5.49
CA GLU A 407 -20.66 -0.06 -4.18
C GLU A 407 -19.18 0.31 -4.10
N LEU A 408 -18.44 0.23 -5.22
CA LEU A 408 -17.00 0.56 -5.29
C LEU A 408 -16.74 2.06 -5.55
N LEU A 409 -17.74 2.77 -6.08
CA LEU A 409 -17.74 4.22 -6.26
C LEU A 409 -19.13 4.75 -5.88
N ALA A 410 -19.32 4.95 -4.57
CA ALA A 410 -20.59 5.37 -3.97
C ALA A 410 -21.10 6.70 -4.53
N ASP A 411 -20.19 7.66 -4.70
CA ASP A 411 -20.47 9.00 -5.20
C ASP A 411 -19.26 9.56 -5.96
N ASP A 412 -19.40 10.79 -6.46
CA ASP A 412 -18.38 11.44 -7.30
C ASP A 412 -17.15 11.91 -6.49
N GLU A 413 -17.25 11.95 -5.15
CA GLU A 413 -16.19 12.37 -4.22
C GLU A 413 -15.48 11.19 -3.54
N ALA A 414 -16.00 9.97 -3.66
CA ALA A 414 -15.52 8.78 -2.95
C ALA A 414 -14.01 8.51 -3.12
N TRP A 415 -13.43 8.81 -4.29
CA TRP A 415 -11.99 8.65 -4.56
C TRP A 415 -11.13 9.85 -4.16
N ALA A 416 -11.73 10.88 -3.56
CA ALA A 416 -11.08 12.12 -3.15
C ALA A 416 -10.26 12.78 -4.30
N MET A 417 -10.76 12.66 -5.52
CA MET A 417 -10.23 13.30 -6.73
C MET A 417 -11.35 13.36 -7.78
N SER A 418 -11.32 14.33 -8.71
CA SER A 418 -12.38 14.41 -9.71
C SER A 418 -12.32 13.26 -10.71
N VAL A 419 -13.42 12.53 -10.86
CA VAL A 419 -13.63 11.57 -11.95
C VAL A 419 -14.38 12.29 -13.06
N ALA A 420 -13.72 12.47 -14.21
CA ALA A 420 -14.28 13.26 -15.32
C ALA A 420 -15.46 12.56 -16.00
N ASN A 421 -15.41 11.23 -16.13
CA ASN A 421 -16.49 10.42 -16.69
C ASN A 421 -16.63 9.13 -15.88
N ALA A 422 -17.84 8.77 -15.47
CA ALA A 422 -18.09 7.57 -14.68
C ALA A 422 -19.28 6.78 -15.23
N VAL A 423 -19.08 5.49 -15.45
CA VAL A 423 -20.13 4.50 -15.71
C VAL A 423 -20.27 3.64 -14.46
N ARG A 424 -21.30 3.94 -13.65
CA ARG A 424 -21.62 3.23 -12.40
C ARG A 424 -22.71 2.20 -12.67
N VAL A 425 -22.31 0.96 -12.97
CA VAL A 425 -23.23 -0.15 -13.26
C VAL A 425 -22.80 -1.41 -12.51
N PRO A 426 -23.72 -2.33 -12.18
CA PRO A 426 -23.39 -3.60 -11.55
C PRO A 426 -22.27 -4.34 -12.30
N ALA A 427 -21.50 -5.17 -11.59
CA ALA A 427 -20.30 -5.79 -12.17
C ALA A 427 -20.57 -6.61 -13.45
N HIS A 428 -21.71 -7.30 -13.50
CA HIS A 428 -22.12 -8.08 -14.67
C HIS A 428 -22.41 -7.24 -15.93
N ASP A 429 -22.56 -5.91 -15.81
CA ASP A 429 -22.74 -4.96 -16.92
C ASP A 429 -21.41 -4.36 -17.41
N TRP A 430 -20.28 -4.60 -16.75
CA TRP A 430 -19.00 -3.98 -17.12
C TRP A 430 -18.51 -4.37 -18.52
N ILE A 431 -18.81 -5.59 -18.97
CA ILE A 431 -18.50 -6.05 -20.33
C ILE A 431 -19.27 -5.23 -21.37
N ASP A 432 -20.56 -5.03 -21.14
CA ASP A 432 -21.41 -4.24 -22.04
C ASP A 432 -20.95 -2.77 -22.06
N ALA A 433 -20.64 -2.19 -20.89
CA ALA A 433 -20.10 -0.83 -20.79
C ALA A 433 -18.78 -0.64 -21.54
N LEU A 434 -17.84 -1.60 -21.44
CA LEU A 434 -16.60 -1.59 -22.20
C LEU A 434 -16.84 -1.81 -23.71
N ALA A 435 -17.79 -2.66 -24.07
CA ALA A 435 -18.16 -2.89 -25.47
C ALA A 435 -18.73 -1.61 -26.11
N GLU A 436 -19.52 -0.81 -25.39
CA GLU A 436 -20.01 0.48 -25.88
C GLU A 436 -18.86 1.47 -26.13
N ILE A 437 -17.89 1.55 -25.21
CA ILE A 437 -16.69 2.39 -25.39
C ILE A 437 -15.89 1.91 -26.61
N ALA A 438 -15.71 0.60 -26.73
CA ALA A 438 -15.02 0.00 -27.87
C ALA A 438 -15.75 0.32 -29.19
N GLY A 439 -17.08 0.26 -29.21
CA GLY A 439 -17.92 0.65 -30.35
C GLY A 439 -17.77 2.13 -30.72
N ALA A 440 -17.74 3.04 -29.74
CA ALA A 440 -17.53 4.47 -29.99
C ALA A 440 -16.12 4.76 -30.54
N ILE A 441 -15.10 4.05 -30.06
CA ILE A 441 -13.72 4.14 -30.60
C ILE A 441 -13.66 3.58 -32.01
N ALA A 442 -14.28 2.42 -32.28
CA ALA A 442 -14.39 1.82 -33.60
C ALA A 442 -15.02 2.78 -34.62
N ALA A 443 -16.13 3.43 -34.25
CA ALA A 443 -16.80 4.41 -35.10
C ALA A 443 -15.90 5.62 -35.46
N THR A 444 -14.98 6.00 -34.57
CA THR A 444 -14.07 7.13 -34.79
C THR A 444 -12.80 6.73 -35.56
N THR A 445 -12.27 5.54 -35.30
CA THR A 445 -11.00 5.04 -35.88
C THR A 445 -11.20 4.27 -37.19
N GLY A 446 -12.42 3.81 -37.48
CA GLY A 446 -12.73 2.92 -38.60
C GLY A 446 -12.36 1.44 -38.34
N ALA A 447 -11.91 1.09 -37.14
CA ALA A 447 -11.62 -0.29 -36.77
C ALA A 447 -12.91 -1.10 -36.55
N ALA A 448 -12.85 -2.43 -36.71
CA ALA A 448 -13.96 -3.31 -36.35
C ALA A 448 -14.03 -3.49 -34.83
N ALA A 449 -15.19 -3.18 -34.23
CA ALA A 449 -15.42 -3.39 -32.81
C ALA A 449 -15.32 -4.89 -32.45
N PRO A 450 -14.77 -5.22 -31.27
CA PRO A 450 -14.55 -6.62 -30.87
C PRO A 450 -15.86 -7.36 -30.57
N ILE A 451 -16.90 -6.63 -30.17
CA ILE A 451 -18.26 -7.16 -29.99
C ILE A 451 -19.27 -6.08 -30.42
N ALA A 452 -20.37 -6.49 -31.05
CA ALA A 452 -21.52 -5.64 -31.34
C ALA A 452 -22.63 -5.92 -30.32
N ARG A 453 -22.74 -5.11 -29.26
CA ARG A 453 -23.77 -5.25 -28.20
C ARG A 453 -24.96 -4.31 -28.36
N SER A 454 -24.77 -3.15 -28.99
CA SER A 454 -25.82 -2.17 -29.27
C SER A 454 -25.58 -1.45 -30.60
N ALA A 455 -26.62 -0.85 -31.17
CA ALA A 455 -26.52 -0.06 -32.41
C ALA A 455 -25.89 1.33 -32.18
N GLU A 456 -26.02 1.90 -30.97
CA GLU A 456 -25.44 3.20 -30.59
C GLU A 456 -24.92 3.20 -29.15
N ALA A 457 -23.72 3.75 -28.95
CA ALA A 457 -23.10 3.91 -27.63
C ALA A 457 -23.71 5.08 -26.82
N GLY A 458 -23.84 4.91 -25.51
CA GLY A 458 -24.31 5.98 -24.61
C GLY A 458 -23.35 7.17 -24.52
N ASP A 459 -23.84 8.31 -24.04
CA ASP A 459 -23.06 9.56 -23.98
C ASP A 459 -21.81 9.45 -23.09
N GLN A 460 -21.91 8.75 -21.96
CA GLN A 460 -20.76 8.49 -21.08
C GLN A 460 -19.70 7.61 -21.78
N ALA A 461 -20.11 6.58 -22.50
CA ALA A 461 -19.19 5.73 -23.27
C ALA A 461 -18.50 6.53 -24.38
N LYS A 462 -19.23 7.40 -25.09
CA LYS A 462 -18.67 8.34 -26.08
C LYS A 462 -17.67 9.31 -25.46
N ALA A 463 -17.96 9.84 -24.26
CA ALA A 463 -17.06 10.75 -23.56
C ALA A 463 -15.76 10.06 -23.11
N ILE A 464 -15.84 8.83 -22.61
CA ILE A 464 -14.67 8.01 -22.26
C ILE A 464 -13.85 7.68 -23.52
N ALA A 465 -14.50 7.29 -24.61
CA ALA A 465 -13.85 7.03 -25.90
C ALA A 465 -13.09 8.25 -26.43
N ALA A 466 -13.74 9.42 -26.46
CA ALA A 466 -13.12 10.67 -26.88
C ALA A 466 -11.94 11.07 -25.96
N SER A 467 -12.09 10.86 -24.65
CA SER A 467 -11.03 11.07 -23.66
C SER A 467 -9.80 10.24 -24.00
N LEU A 468 -9.94 8.92 -24.20
CA LEU A 468 -8.84 7.99 -24.50
C LEU A 468 -8.22 8.18 -25.89
N LEU A 469 -8.98 8.67 -26.87
CA LEU A 469 -8.44 9.00 -28.20
C LEU A 469 -7.54 10.24 -28.16
N GLY A 470 -7.76 11.17 -27.22
CA GLY A 470 -6.91 12.34 -27.02
C GLY A 470 -5.73 12.08 -26.07
N GLY A 471 -4.65 12.85 -26.20
CA GLY A 471 -3.47 12.75 -25.31
C GLY A 471 -2.52 11.61 -25.66
N GLU A 472 -1.30 11.72 -25.13
CA GLU A 472 -0.17 10.82 -25.43
C GLU A 472 0.06 9.80 -24.31
N ARG A 473 0.01 10.23 -23.05
CA ARG A 473 0.29 9.38 -21.88
C ARG A 473 -1.01 8.83 -21.32
N LYS A 474 -1.30 7.56 -21.60
CA LYS A 474 -2.62 6.97 -21.35
C LYS A 474 -2.51 5.58 -20.75
N ALA A 475 -3.40 5.25 -19.83
CA ALA A 475 -3.45 3.94 -19.22
C ALA A 475 -4.89 3.44 -19.02
N ILE A 476 -5.08 2.13 -19.15
CA ILE A 476 -6.30 1.39 -18.80
C ILE A 476 -5.90 0.41 -17.70
N LEU A 477 -6.48 0.59 -16.52
CA LEU A 477 -6.08 -0.09 -15.29
C LEU A 477 -7.25 -0.94 -14.78
N LEU A 478 -7.07 -2.26 -14.79
CA LEU A 478 -8.03 -3.20 -14.23
C LEU A 478 -7.76 -3.37 -12.73
N GLY A 479 -8.77 -3.07 -11.91
CA GLY A 479 -8.71 -3.19 -10.47
C GLY A 479 -8.92 -4.61 -9.95
N ASN A 480 -8.98 -4.71 -8.62
CA ASN A 480 -9.13 -5.99 -7.92
C ASN A 480 -10.47 -6.65 -8.27
N ALA A 481 -11.58 -5.90 -8.26
CA ALA A 481 -12.88 -6.47 -8.62
C ALA A 481 -12.92 -6.94 -10.09
N ALA A 482 -12.25 -6.22 -11.01
CA ALA A 482 -12.11 -6.66 -12.39
C ALA A 482 -11.25 -7.93 -12.54
N ALA A 483 -10.22 -8.09 -11.72
CA ALA A 483 -9.41 -9.31 -11.67
C ALA A 483 -10.19 -10.52 -11.11
N HIS A 484 -11.10 -10.27 -10.17
CA HIS A 484 -11.91 -11.29 -9.50
C HIS A 484 -13.20 -11.64 -10.24
N HIS A 485 -13.55 -10.87 -11.29
CA HIS A 485 -14.77 -11.02 -12.06
C HIS A 485 -14.88 -12.38 -12.77
N ALA A 486 -16.10 -12.91 -12.92
CA ALA A 486 -16.38 -14.18 -13.60
C ALA A 486 -16.01 -14.18 -15.10
N GLU A 487 -15.88 -12.99 -15.68
CA GLU A 487 -15.46 -12.75 -17.07
C GLU A 487 -14.19 -11.86 -17.14
N ALA A 488 -13.28 -11.98 -16.17
CA ALA A 488 -12.06 -11.17 -16.08
C ALA A 488 -11.22 -11.18 -17.38
N GLY A 489 -11.14 -12.33 -18.06
CA GLY A 489 -10.45 -12.49 -19.34
C GLY A 489 -11.11 -11.71 -20.48
N ALA A 490 -12.43 -11.57 -20.47
CA ALA A 490 -13.16 -10.77 -21.46
C ALA A 490 -13.00 -9.27 -21.19
N LEU A 491 -13.01 -8.84 -19.91
CA LEU A 491 -12.67 -7.47 -19.52
C LEU A 491 -11.26 -7.10 -20.02
N LEU A 492 -10.29 -7.98 -19.81
CA LEU A 492 -8.91 -7.79 -20.28
C LEU A 492 -8.83 -7.75 -21.81
N ALA A 493 -9.57 -8.61 -22.52
CA ALA A 493 -9.58 -8.62 -23.98
C ALA A 493 -10.13 -7.31 -24.56
N LEU A 494 -11.21 -6.79 -24.01
CA LEU A 494 -11.78 -5.50 -24.39
C LEU A 494 -10.82 -4.35 -24.05
N ALA A 495 -10.23 -4.36 -22.84
CA ALA A 495 -9.24 -3.37 -22.43
C ALA A 495 -8.02 -3.36 -23.36
N ASN A 496 -7.49 -4.53 -23.74
CA ASN A 496 -6.39 -4.66 -24.70
C ASN A 496 -6.75 -4.15 -26.08
N TRP A 497 -7.97 -4.44 -26.57
CA TRP A 497 -8.42 -3.91 -27.85
C TRP A 497 -8.52 -2.38 -27.81
N ILE A 498 -9.12 -1.80 -26.75
CA ILE A 498 -9.20 -0.35 -26.55
C ILE A 498 -7.79 0.25 -26.46
N GLY A 499 -6.89 -0.39 -25.70
CA GLY A 499 -5.49 0.01 -25.57
C GLY A 499 -4.76 0.03 -26.92
N ALA A 500 -4.97 -0.99 -27.76
CA ALA A 500 -4.38 -1.06 -29.10
C ALA A 500 -4.88 0.05 -30.03
N GLN A 501 -6.18 0.41 -29.97
CA GLN A 501 -6.74 1.49 -30.80
C GLN A 501 -6.37 2.89 -30.31
N THR A 502 -6.12 3.04 -29.01
CA THR A 502 -5.86 4.34 -28.39
C THR A 502 -4.37 4.60 -28.16
N GLY A 503 -3.52 3.56 -28.12
CA GLY A 503 -2.14 3.64 -27.66
C GLY A 503 -1.99 3.72 -26.13
N ALA A 504 -3.05 3.40 -25.37
CA ALA A 504 -2.96 3.33 -23.90
C ALA A 504 -2.28 2.04 -23.44
N SER A 505 -1.45 2.13 -22.40
CA SER A 505 -0.94 0.94 -21.71
C SER A 505 -2.07 0.24 -20.98
N VAL A 506 -2.08 -1.09 -20.97
CA VAL A 506 -3.11 -1.88 -20.28
C VAL A 506 -2.47 -2.74 -19.21
N GLY A 507 -3.04 -2.76 -18.01
CA GLY A 507 -2.57 -3.64 -16.95
C GLY A 507 -3.45 -3.70 -15.72
N TYR A 508 -3.04 -4.52 -14.76
CA TYR A 508 -3.76 -4.75 -13.50
C TYR A 508 -3.12 -3.98 -12.36
N LEU A 509 -3.94 -3.43 -11.46
CA LEU A 509 -3.44 -2.88 -10.20
C LEU A 509 -2.82 -3.96 -9.30
N THR A 510 -3.31 -5.21 -9.43
CA THR A 510 -2.93 -6.43 -8.65
C THR A 510 -3.25 -6.35 -7.16
N GLU A 511 -3.82 -7.41 -6.58
CA GLU A 511 -4.52 -7.31 -5.29
C GLU A 511 -3.64 -7.21 -4.04
N ALA A 512 -2.48 -7.87 -4.04
CA ALA A 512 -1.66 -8.06 -2.84
C ALA A 512 -0.18 -7.80 -3.09
N ALA A 513 0.61 -7.76 -2.01
CA ALA A 513 2.02 -7.39 -2.05
C ALA A 513 2.91 -8.25 -2.94
N ASN A 514 2.50 -9.49 -3.22
CA ASN A 514 3.28 -10.40 -4.02
C ASN A 514 2.44 -11.16 -5.06
N THR A 515 1.30 -10.61 -5.50
CA THR A 515 0.48 -11.23 -6.57
C THR A 515 1.28 -11.44 -7.86
N VAL A 516 2.15 -10.50 -8.22
CA VAL A 516 3.06 -10.64 -9.38
C VAL A 516 4.08 -11.75 -9.12
N GLY A 517 4.62 -11.84 -7.91
CA GLY A 517 5.56 -12.89 -7.51
C GLY A 517 4.93 -14.29 -7.47
N ALA A 518 3.69 -14.40 -7.00
CA ALA A 518 2.93 -15.65 -6.98
C ALA A 518 2.73 -16.23 -8.38
N GLN A 519 2.43 -15.38 -9.37
CA GLN A 519 2.37 -15.76 -10.77
C GLN A 519 3.74 -16.18 -11.30
N LEU A 520 4.78 -15.43 -10.96
CA LEU A 520 6.15 -15.65 -11.44
C LEU A 520 6.73 -17.01 -11.00
N VAL A 521 6.49 -17.43 -9.77
CA VAL A 521 6.94 -18.74 -9.25
C VAL A 521 5.97 -19.88 -9.58
N GLY A 522 4.82 -19.56 -10.19
CA GLY A 522 3.81 -20.53 -10.57
C GLY A 522 3.06 -21.13 -9.38
N ALA A 523 2.73 -20.33 -8.37
CA ALA A 523 1.80 -20.71 -7.28
C ALA A 523 0.36 -20.75 -7.82
N LEU A 524 0.13 -21.60 -8.82
CA LEU A 524 -1.07 -21.75 -9.62
C LEU A 524 -1.30 -23.25 -9.87
N PRO A 525 -2.54 -23.68 -10.17
CA PRO A 525 -2.81 -25.08 -10.41
C PRO A 525 -1.95 -25.55 -11.58
N MET A 526 -1.23 -26.65 -11.35
CA MET A 526 -0.45 -27.31 -12.39
C MET A 526 -1.35 -28.24 -13.18
N ASP A 527 -0.98 -28.63 -14.39
CA ASP A 527 -1.68 -29.63 -15.22
C ASP A 527 -3.21 -29.68 -15.03
N ALA A 528 -3.74 -30.74 -14.40
CA ALA A 528 -5.16 -30.96 -14.10
C ALA A 528 -5.51 -30.73 -12.61
N GLY A 529 -4.75 -29.86 -11.94
CA GLY A 529 -4.96 -29.49 -10.54
C GLY A 529 -6.21 -28.64 -10.34
N LEU A 530 -6.78 -28.76 -9.15
CA LEU A 530 -7.95 -27.99 -8.72
C LEU A 530 -7.58 -26.53 -8.48
N ASN A 531 -8.45 -25.62 -8.90
CA ASN A 531 -8.32 -24.19 -8.61
C ASN A 531 -8.77 -23.83 -7.19
N ALA A 532 -8.52 -22.59 -6.76
CA ALA A 532 -8.87 -22.14 -5.41
C ALA A 532 -10.34 -22.36 -5.05
N GLY A 533 -11.28 -22.07 -5.97
CA GLY A 533 -12.70 -22.27 -5.74
C GLY A 533 -13.10 -23.74 -5.59
N GLU A 534 -12.51 -24.62 -6.42
CA GLU A 534 -12.71 -26.07 -6.32
C GLU A 534 -12.11 -26.66 -5.04
N MET A 535 -10.94 -26.20 -4.61
CA MET A 535 -10.34 -26.63 -3.35
C MET A 535 -11.19 -26.19 -2.15
N LEU A 536 -11.71 -24.96 -2.18
CA LEU A 536 -12.55 -24.38 -1.15
C LEU A 536 -13.98 -24.95 -1.11
N SER A 537 -14.40 -25.72 -2.11
CA SER A 537 -15.70 -26.42 -2.10
C SER A 537 -15.64 -27.78 -1.39
N GLY A 538 -14.49 -28.17 -0.84
CA GLY A 538 -14.32 -29.41 -0.07
C GLY A 538 -13.87 -30.61 -0.90
N ALA A 539 -13.32 -30.39 -2.11
CA ALA A 539 -12.87 -31.45 -3.00
C ALA A 539 -11.63 -32.22 -2.47
N LEU A 540 -10.88 -31.63 -1.52
CA LEU A 540 -9.63 -32.19 -1.01
C LEU A 540 -9.81 -32.97 0.30
N LYS A 541 -8.89 -33.91 0.56
CA LYS A 541 -8.79 -34.66 1.84
C LYS A 541 -7.74 -34.07 2.78
N ALA A 542 -6.70 -33.43 2.24
CA ALA A 542 -5.78 -32.63 3.04
C ALA A 542 -5.59 -31.23 2.44
N VAL A 543 -5.65 -30.20 3.27
CA VAL A 543 -5.47 -28.81 2.84
C VAL A 543 -4.41 -28.13 3.68
N LEU A 544 -3.39 -27.55 3.03
CA LEU A 544 -2.43 -26.65 3.65
C LEU A 544 -2.85 -25.21 3.37
N LEU A 545 -3.03 -24.43 4.43
CA LEU A 545 -3.35 -23.01 4.36
C LEU A 545 -2.10 -22.22 4.70
N LEU A 546 -1.42 -21.68 3.67
CA LEU A 546 -0.22 -20.87 3.85
C LEU A 546 -0.59 -19.39 3.96
N ASN A 547 -0.51 -18.87 5.19
CA ASN A 547 -0.77 -17.47 5.54
C ASN A 547 -2.13 -16.96 5.03
N THR A 548 -3.14 -17.83 5.01
CA THR A 548 -4.48 -17.51 4.53
C THR A 548 -5.54 -17.86 5.57
N GLU A 549 -6.56 -17.01 5.64
CA GLU A 549 -7.78 -17.19 6.41
C GLU A 549 -8.95 -17.21 5.43
N PRO A 550 -9.32 -18.39 4.86
CA PRO A 550 -10.27 -18.50 3.75
C PRO A 550 -11.61 -17.79 3.97
N VAL A 551 -12.07 -17.67 5.21
CA VAL A 551 -13.30 -16.94 5.57
C VAL A 551 -13.23 -15.47 5.17
N PHE A 552 -12.06 -14.84 5.25
CA PHE A 552 -11.86 -13.42 4.93
C PHE A 552 -11.13 -13.21 3.60
N ASP A 553 -10.34 -14.21 3.19
CA ASP A 553 -9.41 -14.10 2.07
C ASP A 553 -9.94 -14.72 0.77
N SER A 554 -11.15 -15.27 0.76
CA SER A 554 -11.73 -15.95 -0.41
C SER A 554 -13.11 -15.47 -0.80
N ALA A 555 -13.50 -15.77 -2.05
CA ALA A 555 -14.85 -15.52 -2.53
C ALA A 555 -15.90 -16.46 -1.90
N ALA A 556 -15.48 -17.59 -1.31
CA ALA A 556 -16.36 -18.54 -0.65
C ALA A 556 -16.80 -18.07 0.76
N GLY A 557 -16.06 -17.14 1.37
CA GLY A 557 -16.40 -16.57 2.67
C GLY A 557 -16.61 -17.64 3.75
N THR A 558 -17.69 -17.53 4.52
CA THR A 558 -18.03 -18.50 5.57
C THR A 558 -18.27 -19.92 5.04
N GLN A 559 -18.70 -20.08 3.78
CA GLN A 559 -18.91 -21.41 3.17
C GLN A 559 -17.59 -22.19 3.05
N ALA A 560 -16.45 -21.49 2.95
CA ALA A 560 -15.14 -22.12 2.98
C ALA A 560 -14.91 -22.88 4.30
N ALA A 561 -15.34 -22.31 5.43
CA ALA A 561 -15.18 -22.96 6.73
C ALA A 561 -15.93 -24.29 6.77
N ASP A 562 -17.21 -24.28 6.39
CA ASP A 562 -18.04 -25.47 6.35
C ASP A 562 -17.46 -26.54 5.42
N ALA A 563 -17.04 -26.16 4.22
CA ALA A 563 -16.44 -27.07 3.25
C ALA A 563 -15.13 -27.70 3.77
N LEU A 564 -14.26 -26.91 4.40
CA LEU A 564 -12.98 -27.36 4.93
C LEU A 564 -13.12 -28.32 6.12
N THR A 565 -14.22 -28.28 6.87
CA THR A 565 -14.48 -29.28 7.94
C THR A 565 -14.62 -30.72 7.41
N HIS A 566 -14.90 -30.90 6.12
CA HIS A 566 -15.01 -32.23 5.50
C HIS A 566 -13.65 -32.83 5.09
N ALA A 567 -12.57 -32.05 5.15
CA ALA A 567 -11.23 -32.58 4.95
C ALA A 567 -10.82 -33.47 6.14
N GLN A 568 -9.98 -34.46 5.90
CA GLN A 568 -9.43 -35.32 6.96
C GLN A 568 -8.28 -34.63 7.72
N MET A 569 -7.65 -33.64 7.10
CA MET A 569 -6.59 -32.86 7.70
C MET A 569 -6.52 -31.44 7.12
N VAL A 570 -6.64 -30.43 7.98
CA VAL A 570 -6.38 -29.03 7.63
C VAL A 570 -5.22 -28.50 8.47
N VAL A 571 -4.18 -28.02 7.79
CA VAL A 571 -2.96 -27.48 8.40
C VAL A 571 -2.88 -25.99 8.11
N THR A 572 -3.01 -25.15 9.14
CA THR A 572 -2.86 -23.70 9.02
C THR A 572 -1.45 -23.27 9.40
N LEU A 573 -0.73 -22.69 8.45
CA LEU A 573 0.54 -22.00 8.69
C LEU A 573 0.22 -20.51 8.79
N SER A 574 0.22 -19.95 10.01
CA SER A 574 -0.15 -18.54 10.22
C SER A 574 0.72 -17.86 11.30
N PRO A 575 0.95 -16.54 11.20
CA PRO A 575 1.51 -15.75 12.31
C PRO A 575 0.57 -15.61 13.52
N PHE A 576 -0.73 -15.91 13.34
CA PHE A 576 -1.78 -15.70 14.32
C PHE A 576 -2.59 -16.98 14.59
N LYS A 577 -3.27 -17.01 15.74
CA LYS A 577 -4.25 -18.05 16.08
C LYS A 577 -5.51 -17.85 15.23
N ALA A 578 -5.51 -18.40 14.03
CA ALA A 578 -6.59 -18.29 13.05
C ALA A 578 -7.12 -19.67 12.64
N ASN A 579 -8.27 -19.71 11.96
CA ASN A 579 -8.87 -20.92 11.39
C ASN A 579 -9.13 -22.04 12.43
N LEU A 580 -9.39 -21.68 13.69
CA LEU A 580 -9.51 -22.61 14.82
C LEU A 580 -10.70 -23.57 14.69
N GLU A 581 -11.72 -23.13 13.97
CA GLU A 581 -12.99 -23.80 13.76
C GLU A 581 -12.82 -25.08 12.94
N PHE A 582 -12.03 -25.06 11.86
CA PHE A 582 -11.85 -26.19 10.94
C PHE A 582 -10.42 -26.75 10.85
N SER A 583 -9.41 -26.11 11.46
CA SER A 583 -8.03 -26.64 11.44
C SER A 583 -7.82 -27.78 12.43
N ASP A 584 -6.94 -28.72 12.06
CA ASP A 584 -6.43 -29.78 12.94
C ASP A 584 -5.05 -29.44 13.51
N VAL A 585 -4.27 -28.66 12.75
CA VAL A 585 -2.91 -28.26 13.09
C VAL A 585 -2.71 -26.78 12.83
N LEU A 586 -2.09 -26.07 13.78
CA LEU A 586 -1.58 -24.72 13.59
C LEU A 586 -0.05 -24.72 13.71
N LEU A 587 0.63 -24.18 12.71
CA LEU A 587 2.07 -24.02 12.67
C LEU A 587 2.43 -22.52 12.71
N PRO A 588 3.15 -22.03 13.74
CA PRO A 588 3.51 -20.62 13.85
C PRO A 588 4.58 -20.22 12.84
N ILE A 589 4.17 -19.41 11.86
CA ILE A 589 5.08 -18.83 10.87
C ILE A 589 5.39 -17.35 11.15
N ALA A 590 6.59 -16.92 10.76
CA ALA A 590 7.05 -15.56 10.98
C ALA A 590 6.33 -14.56 10.06
N PRO A 591 5.84 -13.41 10.56
CA PRO A 591 5.45 -12.29 9.71
C PRO A 591 6.67 -11.65 9.04
N PHE A 592 6.45 -10.75 8.07
CA PHE A 592 7.51 -10.08 7.29
C PHE A 592 8.61 -9.39 8.14
N SER A 593 8.29 -8.98 9.38
CA SER A 593 9.25 -8.36 10.29
C SER A 593 10.26 -9.36 10.91
N GLU A 594 9.97 -10.65 10.86
CA GLU A 594 10.70 -11.73 11.55
C GLU A 594 11.36 -12.72 10.57
N THR A 595 11.16 -12.55 9.26
CA THR A 595 11.75 -13.38 8.21
C THR A 595 12.41 -12.53 7.13
N PRO A 596 13.56 -12.95 6.56
CA PRO A 596 13.99 -12.44 5.27
C PRO A 596 13.10 -12.98 4.15
N GLY A 597 13.03 -12.24 3.05
CA GLY A 597 12.35 -12.67 1.84
C GLY A 597 12.24 -11.54 0.82
N SER A 598 11.52 -11.81 -0.24
CA SER A 598 11.35 -10.88 -1.35
C SER A 598 9.89 -10.74 -1.77
N PHE A 599 9.50 -9.54 -2.17
CA PHE A 599 8.22 -9.26 -2.83
C PHE A 599 8.44 -8.72 -4.23
N VAL A 600 7.49 -8.99 -5.13
CA VAL A 600 7.44 -8.42 -6.47
C VAL A 600 6.18 -7.56 -6.57
N ASN A 601 6.37 -6.25 -6.69
CA ASN A 601 5.27 -5.28 -6.72
C ASN A 601 4.57 -5.24 -8.09
N ALA A 602 3.53 -4.41 -8.23
CA ALA A 602 2.67 -4.33 -9.42
C ALA A 602 3.41 -4.01 -10.73
N GLU A 603 4.50 -3.22 -10.68
CA GLU A 603 5.30 -2.89 -11.87
C GLU A 603 6.35 -3.97 -12.20
N GLY A 604 6.39 -5.07 -11.43
CA GLY A 604 7.38 -6.13 -11.60
C GLY A 604 8.72 -5.82 -10.94
N ARG A 605 8.78 -4.96 -9.92
CA ARG A 605 10.00 -4.71 -9.15
C ARG A 605 10.17 -5.71 -8.02
N VAL A 606 11.24 -6.49 -8.09
CA VAL A 606 11.72 -7.39 -7.05
C VAL A 606 12.41 -6.58 -5.95
N GLN A 607 11.89 -6.67 -4.73
CA GLN A 607 12.39 -5.97 -3.56
C GLN A 607 12.67 -6.97 -2.43
N GLY A 608 13.96 -7.16 -2.12
CA GLY A 608 14.38 -7.99 -1.00
C GLY A 608 14.41 -7.23 0.31
N PHE A 609 14.03 -7.88 1.40
CA PHE A 609 14.10 -7.34 2.76
C PHE A 609 14.64 -8.39 3.74
N HIS A 610 14.99 -7.94 4.94
CA HIS A 610 15.57 -8.79 5.99
C HIS A 610 14.71 -8.74 7.24
N ALA A 611 14.78 -9.79 8.06
CA ALA A 611 14.15 -9.77 9.37
C ALA A 611 14.69 -8.59 10.19
N VAL A 612 13.78 -7.79 10.75
CA VAL A 612 14.10 -6.61 11.56
C VAL A 612 14.11 -6.92 13.06
N VAL A 613 13.43 -7.98 13.46
CA VAL A 613 13.42 -8.56 14.81
C VAL A 613 13.56 -10.08 14.73
N LYS A 614 13.95 -10.72 15.84
CA LYS A 614 13.93 -12.19 15.97
C LYS A 614 12.48 -12.68 16.06
N PRO A 615 12.19 -13.89 15.53
CA PRO A 615 10.87 -14.51 15.66
C PRO A 615 10.34 -14.55 17.09
N LEU A 616 9.04 -14.32 17.27
CA LEU A 616 8.39 -14.33 18.58
C LEU A 616 8.14 -15.77 19.06
N GLY A 617 8.61 -16.10 20.27
CA GLY A 617 8.44 -17.44 20.84
C GLY A 617 9.13 -18.52 20.00
N GLU A 618 8.41 -19.58 19.66
CA GLU A 618 8.90 -20.67 18.82
C GLU A 618 8.58 -20.49 17.34
N THR A 619 8.08 -19.32 16.92
CA THR A 619 7.81 -19.01 15.52
C THR A 619 9.02 -19.27 14.61
N ARG A 620 8.78 -19.73 13.39
CA ARG A 620 9.82 -19.97 12.37
C ARG A 620 9.43 -19.33 11.03
N PRO A 621 10.39 -18.82 10.23
CA PRO A 621 10.14 -18.47 8.84
C PRO A 621 9.40 -19.58 8.07
N ALA A 622 8.36 -19.26 7.30
CA ALA A 622 7.55 -20.31 6.67
C ALA A 622 8.37 -21.12 5.66
N TRP A 623 9.33 -20.49 4.97
CA TRP A 623 10.24 -21.19 4.06
C TRP A 623 11.04 -22.30 4.77
N LYS A 624 11.44 -22.07 6.04
CA LYS A 624 12.11 -23.11 6.85
C LYS A 624 11.15 -24.24 7.22
N VAL A 625 9.92 -23.90 7.58
CA VAL A 625 8.88 -24.88 7.92
C VAL A 625 8.58 -25.78 6.72
N LEU A 626 8.35 -25.19 5.54
CA LEU A 626 8.11 -25.90 4.29
C LEU A 626 9.29 -26.80 3.91
N ARG A 627 10.52 -26.28 4.02
CA ARG A 627 11.74 -27.05 3.78
C ARG A 627 11.87 -28.27 4.69
N VAL A 628 11.66 -28.10 6.00
CA VAL A 628 11.77 -29.21 6.96
C VAL A 628 10.65 -30.23 6.74
N LEU A 629 9.43 -29.77 6.48
CA LEU A 629 8.31 -30.66 6.15
C LEU A 629 8.61 -31.50 4.91
N ALA A 630 9.15 -30.89 3.84
CA ALA A 630 9.56 -31.61 2.64
C ALA A 630 10.63 -32.68 2.93
N ASN A 631 11.62 -32.37 3.78
CA ASN A 631 12.64 -33.34 4.20
C ASN A 631 12.03 -34.53 4.97
N LEU A 632 11.07 -34.30 5.88
CA LEU A 632 10.36 -35.37 6.60
C LEU A 632 9.49 -36.23 5.68
N LEU A 633 8.99 -35.64 4.59
CA LEU A 633 8.28 -36.33 3.52
C LEU A 633 9.23 -37.09 2.57
N GLY A 634 10.55 -36.92 2.70
CA GLY A 634 11.56 -37.58 1.86
C GLY A 634 11.65 -36.99 0.45
N LEU A 635 11.27 -35.72 0.27
CA LEU A 635 11.25 -35.06 -1.03
C LEU A 635 12.64 -34.51 -1.40
N PRO A 636 13.13 -34.73 -2.64
CA PRO A 636 14.40 -34.15 -3.09
C PRO A 636 14.24 -32.65 -3.42
N GLY A 637 15.36 -31.92 -3.48
CA GLY A 637 15.38 -30.51 -3.92
C GLY A 637 15.09 -29.47 -2.84
N PHE A 638 15.16 -29.84 -1.55
CA PHE A 638 14.91 -28.95 -0.40
C PHE A 638 16.16 -28.69 0.46
N SER A 639 17.34 -28.76 -0.15
CA SER A 639 18.65 -28.61 0.53
C SER A 639 19.04 -27.15 0.81
N PHE A 640 18.07 -26.24 0.91
CA PHE A 640 18.31 -24.81 1.13
C PHE A 640 18.77 -24.53 2.57
N GLU A 641 19.77 -23.67 2.75
CA GLU A 641 20.26 -23.25 4.07
C GLU A 641 19.83 -21.83 4.42
N SER A 642 19.56 -21.01 3.41
CA SER A 642 19.17 -19.61 3.53
C SER A 642 18.02 -19.22 2.59
N ALA A 643 17.34 -18.10 2.87
CA ALA A 643 16.34 -17.54 1.94
C ALA A 643 16.99 -17.05 0.64
N ALA A 644 18.26 -16.62 0.68
CA ALA A 644 19.00 -16.24 -0.52
C ALA A 644 19.26 -17.44 -1.44
N ASP A 645 19.43 -18.65 -0.89
CA ASP A 645 19.57 -19.88 -1.69
C ASP A 645 18.28 -20.17 -2.45
N VAL A 646 17.12 -19.98 -1.79
CA VAL A 646 15.80 -20.12 -2.42
C VAL A 646 15.62 -19.08 -3.52
N GLN A 647 15.97 -17.82 -3.25
CA GLN A 647 15.93 -16.76 -4.26
C GLN A 647 16.83 -17.06 -5.47
N ALA A 648 18.03 -17.61 -5.23
CA ALA A 648 18.94 -18.01 -6.29
C ALA A 648 18.38 -19.16 -7.14
N ASP A 649 17.67 -20.12 -6.54
CA ASP A 649 16.97 -21.20 -7.25
C ASP A 649 15.83 -20.68 -8.14
N ILE A 650 15.15 -19.62 -7.71
CA ILE A 650 14.16 -18.91 -8.54
C ILE A 650 14.83 -18.19 -9.72
N GLY A 651 16.10 -17.79 -9.57
CA GLY A 651 16.91 -17.16 -10.61
C GLY A 651 16.56 -15.69 -10.85
N LEU A 652 16.35 -14.93 -9.77
CA LEU A 652 15.97 -13.52 -9.84
C LEU A 652 16.89 -12.61 -9.01
N ASP A 653 17.26 -11.49 -9.61
CA ASP A 653 17.97 -10.40 -8.95
C ASP A 653 17.00 -9.31 -8.47
N GLN A 654 17.46 -8.45 -7.56
CA GLN A 654 16.72 -7.25 -7.17
C GLN A 654 16.60 -6.26 -8.34
N GLY A 655 15.47 -5.55 -8.41
CA GLY A 655 15.20 -4.58 -9.48
C GLY A 655 14.00 -4.96 -10.34
N LEU A 656 13.90 -4.38 -11.54
CA LEU A 656 12.78 -4.64 -12.45
C LEU A 656 12.97 -5.99 -13.16
N LEU A 657 11.89 -6.77 -13.23
CA LEU A 657 11.85 -7.98 -14.04
C LEU A 657 12.11 -7.66 -15.53
N PRO A 658 12.75 -8.57 -16.27
CA PRO A 658 12.88 -8.43 -17.72
C PRO A 658 11.50 -8.34 -18.38
N ALA A 659 11.30 -7.38 -19.28
CA ALA A 659 10.01 -7.14 -19.94
C ALA A 659 9.43 -8.40 -20.64
N VAL A 660 10.28 -9.32 -21.09
CA VAL A 660 9.87 -10.60 -21.70
C VAL A 660 9.08 -11.52 -20.75
N ARG A 661 9.21 -11.33 -19.43
CA ARG A 661 8.44 -12.08 -18.42
C ARG A 661 7.05 -11.50 -18.18
N LEU A 662 6.85 -10.22 -18.50
CA LEU A 662 5.65 -9.46 -18.17
C LEU A 662 4.71 -9.39 -19.38
N SER A 663 3.45 -9.77 -19.19
CA SER A 663 2.46 -9.73 -20.26
C SER A 663 1.05 -9.57 -19.71
N ASN A 664 0.28 -8.68 -20.35
CA ASN A 664 -1.15 -8.55 -20.13
C ASN A 664 -1.95 -9.04 -21.35
N ALA A 665 -1.32 -9.79 -22.25
CA ALA A 665 -1.99 -10.38 -23.41
C ALA A 665 -3.00 -11.45 -22.99
N THR A 666 -4.02 -11.65 -23.82
CA THR A 666 -5.04 -12.68 -23.61
C THR A 666 -5.52 -13.22 -24.95
N ALA A 667 -5.69 -14.54 -25.01
CA ALA A 667 -6.31 -15.22 -26.14
C ALA A 667 -7.84 -15.29 -26.02
N VAL A 668 -8.41 -14.84 -24.89
CA VAL A 668 -9.87 -14.83 -24.67
C VAL A 668 -10.52 -13.92 -25.69
N ARG A 669 -11.56 -14.44 -26.36
CA ARG A 669 -12.44 -13.64 -27.20
C ARG A 669 -13.70 -13.34 -26.40
N PRO A 670 -14.05 -12.07 -26.22
CA PRO A 670 -15.23 -11.74 -25.45
C PRO A 670 -16.48 -12.17 -26.25
N GLY A 671 -17.46 -12.76 -25.57
CA GLY A 671 -18.61 -13.39 -26.22
C GLY A 671 -19.55 -12.38 -26.89
N SER A 672 -20.25 -12.79 -27.94
CA SER A 672 -21.26 -11.95 -28.61
C SER A 672 -22.54 -11.79 -27.81
N GLU A 673 -22.88 -12.76 -26.96
CA GLU A 673 -24.10 -12.79 -26.15
C GLU A 673 -23.82 -12.42 -24.69
N ARG A 674 -24.79 -11.74 -24.06
CA ARG A 674 -24.69 -11.35 -22.64
C ARG A 674 -24.70 -12.58 -21.76
N ALA A 675 -23.66 -12.72 -20.95
CA ALA A 675 -23.59 -13.77 -19.96
C ALA A 675 -24.73 -13.62 -18.95
N ALA A 676 -25.14 -14.74 -18.35
CA ALA A 676 -26.08 -14.70 -17.25
C ALA A 676 -25.51 -13.82 -16.10
N PRO A 677 -26.36 -13.12 -15.33
CA PRO A 677 -25.90 -12.35 -14.19
C PRO A 677 -25.06 -13.20 -13.25
N ALA A 678 -23.81 -12.79 -13.02
CA ALA A 678 -22.90 -13.42 -12.07
C ALA A 678 -22.94 -12.67 -10.72
N ALA A 679 -22.48 -13.34 -9.66
CA ALA A 679 -22.28 -12.70 -8.37
C ALA A 679 -21.28 -11.53 -8.48
N ALA A 680 -21.46 -10.52 -7.62
CA ALA A 680 -20.52 -9.41 -7.55
C ALA A 680 -19.12 -9.93 -7.17
N PRO A 681 -18.04 -9.39 -7.77
CA PRO A 681 -16.68 -9.77 -7.39
C PRO A 681 -16.40 -9.41 -5.93
N VAL A 682 -15.81 -10.35 -5.19
CA VAL A 682 -15.43 -10.13 -3.79
C VAL A 682 -14.12 -9.36 -3.72
N VAL A 683 -14.09 -8.24 -2.99
CA VAL A 683 -12.88 -7.46 -2.73
C VAL A 683 -12.80 -7.17 -1.24
N ALA A 684 -11.60 -7.25 -0.68
CA ALA A 684 -11.40 -6.96 0.74
C ALA A 684 -11.44 -5.45 1.02
N SER A 685 -12.04 -5.08 2.16
CA SER A 685 -11.95 -3.71 2.68
C SER A 685 -10.50 -3.36 3.06
N ILE A 686 -10.14 -2.08 3.00
CA ILE A 686 -8.79 -1.55 3.24
C ILE A 686 -8.14 -2.04 4.54
N TYR A 687 -8.93 -2.22 5.61
CA TYR A 687 -8.44 -2.69 6.91
C TYR A 687 -8.77 -4.16 7.21
N GLN A 688 -9.13 -4.91 6.15
CA GLN A 688 -9.43 -6.35 6.19
C GLN A 688 -8.61 -7.18 5.18
N LEU A 689 -7.58 -6.59 4.56
CA LEU A 689 -6.83 -7.17 3.43
C LEU A 689 -6.08 -8.45 3.79
N ASP A 690 -5.39 -8.44 4.93
CA ASP A 690 -4.54 -9.53 5.40
C ASP A 690 -4.63 -9.71 6.92
N SER A 691 -4.03 -10.79 7.40
CA SER A 691 -4.07 -11.23 8.80
C SER A 691 -3.43 -10.24 9.79
N ILE A 692 -2.46 -9.43 9.35
CA ILE A 692 -1.78 -8.43 10.18
C ILE A 692 -2.67 -7.19 10.32
N VAL A 693 -3.18 -6.67 9.20
CA VAL A 693 -4.00 -5.46 9.18
C VAL A 693 -5.31 -5.67 9.97
N ARG A 694 -5.94 -6.84 9.82
CA ARG A 694 -7.17 -7.21 10.56
C ARG A 694 -7.02 -7.15 12.08
N ARG A 695 -5.80 -7.31 12.60
CA ARG A 695 -5.49 -7.40 14.03
C ARG A 695 -4.81 -6.15 14.60
N ALA A 696 -4.77 -5.06 13.84
CA ALA A 696 -4.22 -3.79 14.30
C ALA A 696 -5.33 -2.94 14.94
N PRO A 697 -5.37 -2.80 16.28
CA PRO A 697 -6.51 -2.22 16.98
C PRO A 697 -6.85 -0.80 16.54
N SER A 698 -5.86 0.07 16.30
CA SER A 698 -6.12 1.45 15.92
C SER A 698 -6.76 1.56 14.54
N LEU A 699 -6.38 0.68 13.60
CA LEU A 699 -6.97 0.61 12.26
C LEU A 699 -8.43 0.16 12.33
N GLN A 700 -8.75 -0.79 13.22
CA GLN A 700 -10.12 -1.29 13.38
C GLN A 700 -11.08 -0.26 14.00
N LEU A 701 -10.56 0.82 14.58
CA LEU A 701 -11.36 1.92 15.13
C LEU A 701 -11.71 3.01 14.12
N THR A 702 -11.15 2.97 12.91
CA THR A 702 -11.40 3.95 11.84
C THR A 702 -12.80 3.82 11.23
N ALA A 703 -13.27 4.86 10.54
CA ALA A 703 -14.56 4.83 9.84
C ALA A 703 -14.65 3.70 8.81
N ASP A 704 -13.60 3.50 7.99
CA ASP A 704 -13.57 2.46 6.96
C ASP A 704 -13.70 1.03 7.57
N ALA A 705 -13.02 0.76 8.68
CA ALA A 705 -13.09 -0.54 9.34
C ALA A 705 -14.49 -0.77 9.94
N ARG A 706 -15.06 0.23 10.61
CA ARG A 706 -16.42 0.16 11.17
C ARG A 706 -17.48 -0.07 10.10
N ALA A 707 -17.35 0.60 8.95
CA ALA A 707 -18.25 0.42 7.82
C ALA A 707 -18.21 -1.02 7.29
N ALA A 708 -17.01 -1.63 7.20
CA ALA A 708 -16.86 -3.02 6.78
C ALA A 708 -17.56 -4.00 7.73
N TYR A 709 -17.45 -3.81 9.06
CA TYR A 709 -18.15 -4.64 10.03
C TYR A 709 -19.67 -4.44 10.01
N ALA A 710 -20.15 -3.22 9.77
CA ALA A 710 -21.57 -2.93 9.62
C ALA A 710 -22.18 -3.58 8.37
N GLY A 711 -21.43 -3.59 7.25
CA GLY A 711 -21.81 -4.31 6.02
C GLY A 711 -21.83 -5.83 6.20
N ALA A 712 -20.82 -6.39 6.87
CA ALA A 712 -20.77 -7.82 7.20
C ALA A 712 -21.91 -8.27 8.12
N ALA A 713 -22.37 -7.41 9.03
CA ALA A 713 -23.54 -7.69 9.88
C ALA A 713 -24.87 -7.69 9.10
N GLN A 714 -24.96 -6.98 7.97
CA GLN A 714 -26.12 -7.04 7.07
C GLN A 714 -26.13 -8.31 6.22
N GLU A 715 -24.98 -8.84 5.79
CA GLU A 715 -24.89 -10.13 5.08
C GLU A 715 -25.14 -11.35 5.98
N VAL A 716 -25.00 -11.22 7.30
CA VAL A 716 -25.37 -12.29 8.26
C VAL A 716 -26.89 -12.29 8.56
N LEU A 717 -27.62 -11.26 8.14
CA LEU A 717 -29.07 -11.09 8.36
C LEU A 717 -29.91 -11.06 7.07
N ALA A 718 -29.29 -11.24 5.90
CA ALA A 718 -29.94 -11.42 4.60
C ALA A 718 -29.74 -12.86 4.11
#